data_AF-A0A7K0ERI5-F1
#
_entry.id   AF-A0A7K0ERI5-F1
#
_cell.length_a   1.000
_cell.length_b   1.000
_cell.length_c   1.000
_cell.angle_alpha   90.00
_cell.angle_beta   90.00
_cell.angle_gamma   90.00
#
_symmetry.space_group_name_H-M   'P 1'
#
loop_
_entity.id
_entity.type
_entity.pdbx_description
1 polymer ?
#
loop_
_entity_poly.entity_id
_entity_poly.type
_entity_poly.pdbx_seq_one_letter_code
_entity_poly.pdbx_strand_id
1 'polypeptide(L)'
;MKKSTLIIGLVSLAGLACGPEPKTSSESKEWFPYFDFDASTFQKAPRAFGPFTRWWLPGNDITSEELQREIKTLADNGFAGVEVQPLTMGTNPNAPKAQVDRVNSWDTPSFYEHLRAIMQQAQQSEVVVDMNGGSGWPLGGAFFDPKESMKTLAITDTSLAGGQTFSGELPRPQEAHGKPTGMLAMMLQKNPVKPEWASLKSVIAARETGKSDNQAVLDPKSLVDLTDKVSGGKLNWQAPTGGNWRIVAAWSIPTGEKPSLIASSKTNYVIDHLDPVVVDKTYDYLLGDRTGLPAYYGKPLRAVFNDSYEFHTDRIISPDFLKVFREKNGYDIAPYLGAVFQKGYNHPTYLASMYKGAKPPFTFNITEGWRLMHDYDLAVNEVFKTNFIKASDGWMQKRGMLHRTQAYGFPIDVIGAAGAADIPEAEQLFAEGSEGYLKLVTSGAHLYNKPVITQESFVSIFRAEMTTPQKIKVWADKSFACGINQLIYHGTPYKYNPGEYGKEGWNTWSSPFNAFVNFSTGMNESDPFWKDIKTVNQYLARCQYALRSGKPQTDVLIYMPFNDFSEDQLALNPNEILYRGYFEGVEPKEVGAFGTFEAPKTPLNTWYKELWKTVNALEANGISWEFVNDESLQKATFANGKLTVNESQYQGLILANLPYIDLASAKHVNALSKQGLPIWAVGKLPQKQPSFLDYAANDQQTAQLMNEVGQQKTTKTGFDETAVASIRQSIRFAKPVDFSRQITRLMQDGSQLKFIWNKTDQWQTIALNLDGMFTSGYWLNPENGKIETATGKAISYELPPYGSVMLYASVKTPIAAALVSAPDPTLTSKTSELLKLSTWNITVGDVSLKNSQLLDWRLNDQLKYKSDESVYTATFNVKTVDPAIQYVVDLGKVFFTANVTVNNQSVGKRLFAPYQLDVTKFLKPGENNLTVQVTTSRRNGFIGEAVKGNNKYAQFKGKENTLLPAGLAGPVRILGVSRNSQQ
;
A
#
# COMPACT_ATOMS: atom_id res chain seq x y z
N MET A 1 63.10 -6.48 -41.86
CA MET A 1 62.67 -7.45 -42.89
C MET A 1 61.53 -8.28 -42.31
N LYS A 2 60.44 -8.37 -43.08
CA LYS A 2 59.15 -9.01 -42.76
C LYS A 2 59.33 -10.44 -42.25
N LYS A 3 58.57 -10.83 -41.21
CA LYS A 3 58.23 -12.23 -40.97
C LYS A 3 56.72 -12.36 -40.83
N SER A 4 56.19 -13.14 -41.76
CA SER A 4 54.79 -13.48 -41.96
C SER A 4 54.27 -14.41 -40.86
N THR A 5 53.06 -14.14 -40.40
CA THR A 5 52.31 -15.00 -39.47
C THR A 5 51.51 -16.03 -40.27
N LEU A 6 51.68 -17.31 -39.94
CA LEU A 6 50.89 -18.43 -40.45
C LEU A 6 49.84 -18.82 -39.40
N ILE A 7 48.64 -19.08 -39.88
CA ILE A 7 47.43 -19.50 -39.17
C ILE A 7 47.54 -20.97 -38.73
N ILE A 8 47.18 -21.27 -37.48
CA ILE A 8 46.64 -22.58 -37.06
C ILE A 8 45.45 -22.31 -36.13
N GLY A 9 44.34 -22.98 -36.43
CA GLY A 9 43.03 -22.75 -35.82
C GLY A 9 42.88 -23.25 -34.38
N LEU A 10 41.90 -22.66 -33.70
CA LEU A 10 41.45 -23.05 -32.36
C LEU A 10 39.94 -23.29 -32.38
N VAL A 11 39.57 -24.48 -31.97
CA VAL A 11 38.21 -24.99 -31.78
C VAL A 11 37.54 -24.20 -30.66
N SER A 12 36.38 -23.62 -30.95
CA SER A 12 35.54 -22.90 -29.98
C SER A 12 34.80 -23.87 -29.06
N LEU A 13 35.19 -23.91 -27.78
CA LEU A 13 34.32 -24.38 -26.70
C LEU A 13 33.39 -23.25 -26.28
N ALA A 14 32.08 -23.52 -26.37
CA ALA A 14 31.03 -22.65 -25.86
C ALA A 14 31.12 -22.57 -24.32
N GLY A 15 31.53 -21.41 -23.82
CA GLY A 15 31.44 -21.05 -22.41
C GLY A 15 30.09 -20.40 -22.11
N LEU A 16 29.45 -20.88 -21.04
CA LEU A 16 28.19 -20.41 -20.49
C LEU A 16 28.13 -18.88 -20.40
N ALA A 17 27.13 -18.28 -21.06
CA ALA A 17 26.77 -16.90 -20.86
C ALA A 17 26.17 -16.73 -19.46
N CYS A 18 26.79 -15.92 -18.61
CA CYS A 18 26.09 -15.20 -17.55
C CYS A 18 24.86 -14.53 -18.18
N GLY A 19 23.71 -14.68 -17.54
CA GLY A 19 22.47 -14.05 -17.99
C GLY A 19 22.64 -12.54 -18.19
N PRO A 20 21.91 -11.93 -19.13
CA PRO A 20 22.02 -10.50 -19.35
C PRO A 20 21.65 -9.75 -18.07
N GLU A 21 22.52 -8.82 -17.64
CA GLU A 21 22.14 -7.75 -16.73
C GLU A 21 20.81 -7.12 -17.20
N PRO A 22 19.89 -6.77 -16.30
CA PRO A 22 18.63 -6.13 -16.69
C PRO A 22 18.95 -4.89 -17.51
N LYS A 23 18.44 -4.83 -18.74
CA LYS A 23 18.56 -3.68 -19.63
C LYS A 23 17.82 -2.47 -19.04
N THR A 24 18.54 -1.76 -18.19
CA THR A 24 18.75 -0.30 -18.11
C THR A 24 17.64 0.63 -18.64
N SER A 25 16.97 1.34 -17.72
CA SER A 25 16.58 2.78 -17.71
C SER A 25 15.98 3.51 -18.93
N SER A 26 15.99 2.97 -20.15
CA SER A 26 15.49 3.62 -21.36
C SER A 26 13.99 3.41 -21.55
N GLU A 27 13.48 2.20 -21.27
CA GLU A 27 12.06 1.86 -21.47
C GLU A 27 11.15 2.48 -20.41
N SER A 28 11.59 2.61 -19.14
CA SER A 28 10.80 3.30 -18.10
C SER A 28 10.67 4.80 -18.35
N LYS A 29 11.65 5.42 -19.03
CA LYS A 29 11.63 6.84 -19.44
C LYS A 29 10.64 7.11 -20.57
N GLU A 30 10.31 6.11 -21.39
CA GLU A 30 9.28 6.23 -22.42
C GLU A 30 7.88 6.31 -21.81
N TRP A 31 7.61 5.47 -20.80
CA TRP A 31 6.32 5.44 -20.10
C TRP A 31 6.12 6.59 -19.12
N PHE A 32 7.17 6.95 -18.40
CA PHE A 32 7.12 7.93 -17.32
C PHE A 32 8.27 8.92 -17.48
N PRO A 33 8.18 9.87 -18.43
CA PRO A 33 9.22 10.85 -18.64
C PRO A 33 9.42 11.72 -17.40
N TYR A 34 10.67 12.04 -17.10
CA TYR A 34 11.00 13.05 -16.09
C TYR A 34 10.60 14.43 -16.59
N PHE A 35 9.99 15.22 -15.70
CA PHE A 35 9.68 16.62 -15.94
C PHE A 35 9.93 17.41 -14.66
N ASP A 36 10.40 18.65 -14.79
CA ASP A 36 10.49 19.57 -13.67
C ASP A 36 9.14 20.25 -13.43
N PHE A 37 8.98 20.80 -12.23
CA PHE A 37 7.76 21.47 -11.82
C PHE A 37 7.52 22.74 -12.65
N ASP A 38 6.37 22.79 -13.31
CA ASP A 38 5.80 23.98 -13.94
C ASP A 38 4.58 24.50 -13.16
N ALA A 39 4.62 25.79 -12.83
CA ALA A 39 3.60 26.48 -12.05
C ALA A 39 2.26 26.61 -12.80
N SER A 40 2.29 26.81 -14.12
CA SER A 40 1.06 26.96 -14.92
C SER A 40 0.28 25.65 -14.99
N THR A 41 1.01 24.54 -15.11
CA THR A 41 0.49 23.17 -15.07
C THR A 41 -0.04 22.84 -13.67
N PHE A 42 0.60 23.29 -12.59
CA PHE A 42 0.05 23.10 -11.23
C PHE A 42 -1.31 23.78 -11.05
N GLN A 43 -1.47 25.03 -11.49
CA GLN A 43 -2.74 25.76 -11.39
C GLN A 43 -3.88 24.99 -12.06
N LYS A 44 -3.59 24.39 -13.22
CA LYS A 44 -4.53 23.66 -14.07
C LYS A 44 -4.04 22.23 -14.33
N ALA A 45 -3.81 21.47 -13.25
CA ALA A 45 -3.27 20.13 -13.35
C ALA A 45 -4.10 19.27 -14.33
N PRO A 46 -3.48 18.69 -15.38
CA PRO A 46 -4.17 17.86 -16.34
C PRO A 46 -4.83 16.64 -15.69
N ARG A 47 -5.97 16.20 -16.24
CA ARG A 47 -6.65 14.96 -15.80
C ARG A 47 -5.73 13.75 -15.87
N ALA A 48 -4.71 13.72 -16.73
CA ALA A 48 -3.72 12.64 -16.79
C ALA A 48 -2.96 12.41 -15.46
N PHE A 49 -2.94 13.41 -14.56
CA PHE A 49 -2.41 13.28 -13.20
C PHE A 49 -3.48 13.02 -12.15
N GLY A 50 -4.75 12.86 -12.53
CA GLY A 50 -5.84 12.51 -11.62
C GLY A 50 -5.69 11.11 -11.03
N PRO A 51 -6.50 10.77 -10.00
CA PRO A 51 -6.51 9.44 -9.42
C PRO A 51 -7.12 8.43 -10.40
N PHE A 52 -6.85 7.16 -10.15
CA PHE A 52 -7.53 6.05 -10.79
C PHE A 52 -8.65 5.54 -9.87
N THR A 53 -9.51 4.67 -10.39
CA THR A 53 -10.46 3.92 -9.57
C THR A 53 -10.48 2.47 -9.99
N ARG A 54 -10.51 1.58 -9.01
CA ARG A 54 -10.84 0.19 -9.27
C ARG A 54 -12.31 0.08 -9.59
N TRP A 55 -12.63 -0.54 -10.71
CA TRP A 55 -13.97 -0.61 -11.25
C TRP A 55 -14.49 -2.04 -11.12
N TRP A 56 -15.35 -2.24 -10.13
CA TRP A 56 -15.88 -3.55 -9.79
C TRP A 56 -17.02 -3.90 -10.73
N LEU A 57 -16.88 -5.01 -11.47
CA LEU A 57 -17.92 -5.53 -12.35
C LEU A 57 -18.56 -6.77 -11.68
N PRO A 58 -19.90 -6.92 -11.70
CA PRO A 58 -20.62 -8.08 -11.15
C PRO A 58 -20.47 -9.28 -12.10
N GLY A 59 -19.23 -9.74 -12.26
CA GLY A 59 -18.85 -10.69 -13.29
C GLY A 59 -19.20 -10.18 -14.69
N ASN A 60 -19.97 -10.97 -15.45
CA ASN A 60 -20.37 -10.66 -16.81
C ASN A 60 -21.88 -10.32 -16.95
N ASP A 61 -22.56 -9.95 -15.85
CA ASP A 61 -23.93 -9.41 -15.91
C ASP A 61 -23.92 -7.88 -16.11
N ILE A 62 -23.38 -7.48 -17.27
CA ILE A 62 -23.03 -6.10 -17.64
C ILE A 62 -23.48 -5.82 -19.10
N THR A 63 -23.49 -4.55 -19.51
CA THR A 63 -23.75 -4.18 -20.92
C THR A 63 -22.69 -3.23 -21.46
N SER A 64 -22.35 -3.35 -22.74
CA SER A 64 -21.35 -2.50 -23.38
C SER A 64 -21.73 -1.02 -23.32
N GLU A 65 -23.01 -0.69 -23.50
CA GLU A 65 -23.52 0.68 -23.50
C GLU A 65 -23.30 1.36 -22.15
N GLU A 66 -23.58 0.65 -21.04
CA GLU A 66 -23.40 1.20 -19.71
C GLU A 66 -21.92 1.29 -19.34
N LEU A 67 -21.11 0.30 -19.73
CA LEU A 67 -19.66 0.35 -19.54
C LEU A 67 -19.04 1.59 -20.23
N GLN A 68 -19.45 1.87 -21.47
CA GLN A 68 -18.99 3.06 -22.19
C GLN A 68 -19.49 4.35 -21.52
N ARG A 69 -20.75 4.39 -21.09
CA ARG A 69 -21.28 5.55 -20.35
C ARG A 69 -20.47 5.80 -19.08
N GLU A 70 -20.19 4.78 -18.28
CA GLU A 70 -19.45 4.91 -17.03
C GLU A 70 -18.00 5.37 -17.25
N ILE A 71 -17.28 4.84 -18.25
CA ILE A 71 -15.94 5.36 -18.60
C ILE A 71 -15.97 6.87 -18.88
N LYS A 72 -16.97 7.33 -19.65
CA LYS A 72 -17.15 8.76 -19.91
C LYS A 72 -17.46 9.53 -18.61
N THR A 73 -18.37 9.02 -17.78
CA THR A 73 -18.74 9.63 -16.50
C THR A 73 -17.52 9.75 -15.57
N LEU A 74 -16.66 8.73 -15.52
CA LEU A 74 -15.43 8.74 -14.74
C LEU A 74 -14.44 9.79 -15.26
N ALA A 75 -14.27 9.87 -16.59
CA ALA A 75 -13.45 10.91 -17.21
C ALA A 75 -13.97 12.33 -16.91
N ASP A 76 -15.28 12.55 -17.03
CA ASP A 76 -15.94 13.84 -16.75
C ASP A 76 -15.75 14.29 -15.28
N ASN A 77 -15.57 13.32 -14.38
CA ASN A 77 -15.33 13.49 -12.94
C ASN A 77 -13.85 13.46 -12.53
N GLY A 78 -12.93 13.57 -13.50
CA GLY A 78 -11.52 13.81 -13.24
C GLY A 78 -10.70 12.56 -12.91
N PHE A 79 -11.24 11.36 -13.12
CA PHE A 79 -10.44 10.13 -13.05
C PHE A 79 -9.53 10.03 -14.28
N ALA A 80 -8.25 9.71 -14.05
CA ALA A 80 -7.24 9.55 -15.09
C ALA A 80 -7.27 8.15 -15.72
N GLY A 81 -7.71 7.16 -14.94
CA GLY A 81 -7.72 5.77 -15.35
C GLY A 81 -8.67 4.91 -14.52
N VAL A 82 -8.88 3.70 -15.00
CA VAL A 82 -9.66 2.66 -14.33
C VAL A 82 -8.86 1.37 -14.23
N GLU A 83 -9.16 0.57 -13.22
CA GLU A 83 -8.69 -0.81 -13.12
C GLU A 83 -9.88 -1.75 -13.19
N VAL A 84 -10.00 -2.54 -14.26
CA VAL A 84 -11.15 -3.42 -14.47
C VAL A 84 -11.02 -4.70 -13.63
N GLN A 85 -12.00 -4.96 -12.76
CA GLN A 85 -12.02 -6.11 -11.84
C GLN A 85 -13.39 -6.82 -11.86
N PRO A 86 -13.55 -7.92 -12.63
CA PRO A 86 -14.73 -8.76 -12.57
C PRO A 86 -14.68 -9.72 -11.38
N LEU A 87 -15.71 -9.74 -10.53
CA LEU A 87 -15.79 -10.66 -9.37
C LEU A 87 -17.24 -10.89 -8.93
N THR A 88 -17.43 -11.77 -7.94
CA THR A 88 -18.76 -12.17 -7.42
C THR A 88 -19.14 -11.52 -6.09
N MET A 89 -18.22 -10.79 -5.44
CA MET A 89 -18.46 -10.26 -4.10
C MET A 89 -19.70 -9.35 -4.04
N GLY A 90 -20.54 -9.56 -3.02
CA GLY A 90 -21.73 -8.77 -2.80
C GLY A 90 -22.89 -9.03 -3.79
N THR A 91 -22.71 -9.89 -4.80
CA THR A 91 -23.81 -10.36 -5.65
C THR A 91 -24.74 -11.31 -4.87
N ASN A 92 -25.98 -11.50 -5.32
CA ASN A 92 -26.88 -12.48 -4.70
C ASN A 92 -26.59 -13.90 -5.22
N PRO A 93 -26.02 -14.80 -4.39
CA PRO A 93 -25.75 -16.17 -4.83
C PRO A 93 -27.03 -16.99 -5.07
N ASN A 94 -28.17 -16.53 -4.56
CA ASN A 94 -29.48 -17.16 -4.68
C ASN A 94 -30.39 -16.45 -5.71
N ALA A 95 -29.82 -15.59 -6.56
CA ALA A 95 -30.55 -14.97 -7.66
C ALA A 95 -31.10 -16.03 -8.64
N PRO A 96 -32.07 -15.67 -9.51
CA PRO A 96 -32.52 -16.57 -10.57
C PRO A 96 -31.34 -17.13 -11.37
N LYS A 97 -31.38 -18.42 -11.72
CA LYS A 97 -30.26 -19.13 -12.37
C LYS A 97 -29.68 -18.37 -13.57
N ALA A 98 -30.51 -17.78 -14.41
CA ALA A 98 -30.05 -17.01 -15.57
C ALA A 98 -29.18 -15.79 -15.19
N GLN A 99 -29.45 -15.13 -14.07
CA GLN A 99 -28.65 -14.03 -13.55
C GLN A 99 -27.32 -14.56 -12.99
N VAL A 100 -27.37 -15.62 -12.17
CA VAL A 100 -26.17 -16.27 -11.62
C VAL A 100 -25.25 -16.78 -12.73
N ASP A 101 -25.81 -17.35 -13.81
CA ASP A 101 -25.06 -17.83 -14.96
C ASP A 101 -24.38 -16.68 -15.71
N ARG A 102 -25.04 -15.52 -15.86
CA ARG A 102 -24.42 -14.32 -16.46
C ARG A 102 -23.30 -13.77 -15.59
N VAL A 103 -23.52 -13.59 -14.29
CA VAL A 103 -22.46 -13.19 -13.34
C VAL A 103 -21.27 -14.14 -13.48
N ASN A 104 -21.51 -15.45 -13.49
CA ASN A 104 -20.46 -16.47 -13.53
C ASN A 104 -19.93 -16.83 -14.95
N SER A 105 -20.05 -15.90 -15.90
CA SER A 105 -19.61 -16.10 -17.29
C SER A 105 -18.44 -15.21 -17.71
N TRP A 106 -17.52 -14.89 -16.78
CA TRP A 106 -16.20 -14.34 -17.16
C TRP A 106 -15.42 -15.34 -18.04
N ASP A 107 -14.42 -14.86 -18.77
CA ASP A 107 -13.65 -15.64 -19.76
C ASP A 107 -14.57 -16.30 -20.82
N THR A 108 -15.46 -15.49 -21.41
CA THR A 108 -16.31 -15.86 -22.54
C THR A 108 -16.19 -14.83 -23.66
N PRO A 109 -16.55 -15.18 -24.92
CA PRO A 109 -16.51 -14.21 -26.02
C PRO A 109 -17.26 -12.90 -25.74
N SER A 110 -18.43 -12.95 -25.07
CA SER A 110 -19.18 -11.75 -24.70
C SER A 110 -18.46 -10.89 -23.67
N PHE A 111 -17.80 -11.50 -22.68
CA PHE A 111 -16.98 -10.74 -21.74
C PHE A 111 -15.85 -9.98 -22.45
N TYR A 112 -15.17 -10.63 -23.41
CA TYR A 112 -14.13 -9.97 -24.20
C TYR A 112 -14.70 -8.89 -25.16
N GLU A 113 -15.94 -9.02 -25.63
CA GLU A 113 -16.64 -7.94 -26.34
C GLU A 113 -16.84 -6.71 -25.45
N HIS A 114 -17.27 -6.91 -24.20
CA HIS A 114 -17.40 -5.84 -23.22
C HIS A 114 -16.06 -5.16 -22.91
N LEU A 115 -14.98 -5.94 -22.73
CA LEU A 115 -13.64 -5.38 -22.55
C LEU A 115 -13.21 -4.51 -23.74
N ARG A 116 -13.45 -4.94 -24.98
CA ARG A 116 -13.16 -4.11 -26.16
C ARG A 116 -14.01 -2.84 -26.20
N ALA A 117 -15.27 -2.89 -25.77
CA ALA A 117 -16.11 -1.70 -25.65
C ALA A 117 -15.55 -0.69 -24.62
N ILE A 118 -15.04 -1.19 -23.48
CA ILE A 118 -14.31 -0.38 -22.48
C ILE A 118 -13.10 0.28 -23.14
N MET A 119 -12.25 -0.49 -23.83
CA MET A 119 -11.05 0.04 -24.48
C MET A 119 -11.37 1.10 -25.54
N GLN A 120 -12.39 0.87 -26.37
CA GLN A 120 -12.82 1.83 -27.39
C GLN A 120 -13.22 3.16 -26.79
N GLN A 121 -14.03 3.14 -25.72
CA GLN A 121 -14.45 4.37 -25.05
C GLN A 121 -13.31 5.01 -24.27
N ALA A 122 -12.45 4.22 -23.62
CA ALA A 122 -11.30 4.71 -22.89
C ALA A 122 -10.32 5.45 -23.82
N GLN A 123 -10.13 4.97 -25.05
CA GLN A 123 -9.34 5.67 -26.06
C GLN A 123 -9.95 7.02 -26.46
N GLN A 124 -11.29 7.10 -26.60
CA GLN A 124 -12.00 8.35 -26.91
C GLN A 124 -11.97 9.35 -25.76
N SER A 125 -12.08 8.87 -24.52
CA SER A 125 -12.09 9.67 -23.30
C SER A 125 -10.68 9.92 -22.73
N GLU A 126 -9.64 9.40 -23.38
CA GLU A 126 -8.25 9.41 -22.92
C GLU A 126 -8.08 8.86 -21.49
N VAL A 127 -8.85 7.85 -21.14
CA VAL A 127 -8.77 7.13 -19.86
C VAL A 127 -7.76 6.00 -20.01
N VAL A 128 -6.83 5.89 -19.08
CA VAL A 128 -5.92 4.75 -19.01
C VAL A 128 -6.65 3.55 -18.44
N VAL A 129 -6.44 2.36 -19.00
CA VAL A 129 -6.99 1.12 -18.48
C VAL A 129 -5.87 0.25 -17.96
N ASP A 130 -5.95 -0.10 -16.68
CA ASP A 130 -5.27 -1.25 -16.11
C ASP A 130 -6.31 -2.37 -15.91
N MET A 131 -5.87 -3.62 -15.83
CA MET A 131 -6.78 -4.75 -15.61
C MET A 131 -6.19 -5.72 -14.61
N ASN A 132 -7.00 -6.28 -13.71
CA ASN A 132 -6.57 -7.46 -12.97
C ASN A 132 -6.23 -8.59 -13.97
N GLY A 133 -5.20 -9.39 -13.67
CA GLY A 133 -4.75 -10.48 -14.53
C GLY A 133 -5.82 -11.54 -14.84
N GLY A 134 -6.94 -11.55 -14.10
CA GLY A 134 -8.10 -12.40 -14.34
C GLY A 134 -9.32 -11.91 -13.54
N SER A 135 -10.16 -12.85 -13.11
CA SER A 135 -11.27 -12.59 -12.19
C SER A 135 -10.95 -13.11 -10.79
N GLY A 136 -11.16 -12.29 -9.77
CA GLY A 136 -10.79 -12.62 -8.40
C GLY A 136 -9.27 -12.69 -8.20
N TRP A 137 -8.83 -13.36 -7.14
CA TRP A 137 -7.41 -13.46 -6.77
C TRP A 137 -7.13 -14.64 -5.79
N PRO A 138 -5.88 -15.09 -5.65
CA PRO A 138 -4.78 -14.89 -6.60
C PRO A 138 -5.13 -15.47 -7.98
N LEU A 139 -4.32 -15.17 -9.00
CA LEU A 139 -4.63 -15.55 -10.38
C LEU A 139 -4.80 -17.08 -10.52
N GLY A 140 -5.93 -17.50 -11.09
CA GLY A 140 -6.28 -18.91 -11.21
C GLY A 140 -7.50 -19.17 -12.08
N GLY A 141 -7.75 -20.43 -12.42
CA GLY A 141 -8.89 -20.82 -13.26
C GLY A 141 -8.80 -22.24 -13.84
N ALA A 142 -9.84 -22.66 -14.55
CA ALA A 142 -9.97 -24.03 -15.06
C ALA A 142 -9.14 -24.37 -16.32
N PHE A 143 -8.29 -23.46 -16.77
CA PHE A 143 -7.55 -23.57 -18.03
C PHE A 143 -6.11 -24.13 -17.91
N PHE A 144 -5.69 -24.57 -16.71
CA PHE A 144 -4.38 -25.22 -16.46
C PHE A 144 -4.48 -26.60 -15.82
N ASP A 145 -3.38 -27.37 -15.91
CA ASP A 145 -3.24 -28.65 -15.20
C ASP A 145 -3.16 -28.37 -13.69
N PRO A 146 -3.92 -29.08 -12.83
CA PRO A 146 -3.77 -28.99 -11.37
C PRO A 146 -2.33 -29.11 -10.85
N LYS A 147 -1.45 -29.83 -11.57
CA LYS A 147 -0.03 -29.94 -11.25
C LYS A 147 0.78 -28.68 -11.57
N GLU A 148 0.23 -27.72 -12.30
CA GLU A 148 0.81 -26.39 -12.55
C GLU A 148 0.35 -25.35 -11.50
N SER A 149 -0.26 -25.80 -10.39
CA SER A 149 -0.66 -24.95 -9.27
C SER A 149 0.50 -24.62 -8.33
N MET A 150 0.38 -23.49 -7.60
CA MET A 150 1.28 -23.07 -6.52
C MET A 150 1.72 -24.23 -5.62
N LYS A 151 2.99 -24.22 -5.22
CA LYS A 151 3.61 -25.31 -4.46
C LYS A 151 3.86 -24.95 -3.01
N THR A 152 3.71 -25.96 -2.15
CA THR A 152 4.13 -25.91 -0.75
C THR A 152 5.05 -27.08 -0.41
N LEU A 153 5.99 -26.85 0.50
CA LEU A 153 6.77 -27.89 1.15
C LEU A 153 5.83 -28.72 2.04
N ALA A 154 6.03 -30.04 2.03
CA ALA A 154 5.39 -30.97 2.94
C ALA A 154 6.42 -31.96 3.46
N ILE A 155 6.24 -32.42 4.69
CA ILE A 155 7.16 -33.31 5.37
C ILE A 155 6.43 -34.59 5.77
N THR A 156 7.09 -35.74 5.55
CA THR A 156 6.68 -37.04 6.10
C THR A 156 7.86 -37.70 6.81
N ASP A 157 7.58 -38.58 7.77
CA ASP A 157 8.62 -39.31 8.48
C ASP A 157 8.23 -40.76 8.80
N THR A 158 9.23 -41.57 9.12
CA THR A 158 9.07 -42.95 9.61
C THR A 158 10.16 -43.28 10.61
N SER A 159 9.80 -43.98 11.70
CA SER A 159 10.76 -44.46 12.70
C SER A 159 11.29 -45.85 12.33
N LEU A 160 12.57 -46.09 12.60
CA LEU A 160 13.30 -47.33 12.30
C LEU A 160 14.27 -47.63 13.45
N ALA A 161 14.26 -48.84 14.00
CA ALA A 161 15.23 -49.19 15.06
C ALA A 161 16.64 -49.37 14.45
N GLY A 162 17.68 -49.01 15.21
CA GLY A 162 19.07 -49.17 14.76
C GLY A 162 19.40 -50.62 14.38
N GLY A 163 20.08 -50.81 13.26
CA GLY A 163 20.37 -52.12 12.66
C GLY A 163 19.26 -52.72 11.79
N GLN A 164 18.05 -52.15 11.81
CA GLN A 164 16.97 -52.58 10.90
C GLN A 164 17.10 -51.95 9.52
N THR A 165 16.53 -52.63 8.52
CA THR A 165 16.45 -52.14 7.14
C THR A 165 15.06 -51.62 6.83
N PHE A 166 14.96 -50.38 6.36
CA PHE A 166 13.78 -49.89 5.67
C PHE A 166 13.87 -50.31 4.20
N SER A 167 12.87 -51.04 3.71
CA SER A 167 12.77 -51.45 2.31
C SER A 167 11.33 -51.27 1.86
N GLY A 168 11.03 -50.18 1.15
CA GLY A 168 9.67 -49.89 0.73
C GLY A 168 9.49 -48.50 0.13
N GLU A 169 8.23 -48.15 -0.13
CA GLU A 169 7.86 -46.80 -0.56
C GLU A 169 7.92 -45.84 0.63
N LEU A 170 8.48 -44.65 0.38
CA LEU A 170 8.46 -43.57 1.37
C LEU A 170 7.03 -43.06 1.55
N PRO A 171 6.61 -42.71 2.78
CA PRO A 171 5.30 -42.14 2.99
C PRO A 171 5.13 -40.84 2.20
N ARG A 172 4.08 -40.75 1.40
CA ARG A 172 3.70 -39.52 0.71
C ARG A 172 2.86 -38.62 1.62
N PRO A 173 2.92 -37.29 1.46
CA PRO A 173 2.04 -36.38 2.17
C PRO A 173 0.57 -36.71 1.85
N GLN A 174 -0.24 -36.83 2.90
CA GLN A 174 -1.69 -37.05 2.79
C GLN A 174 -2.42 -35.80 3.25
N GLU A 175 -3.52 -35.46 2.57
CA GLU A 175 -4.41 -34.41 3.07
C GLU A 175 -5.12 -34.87 4.35
N ALA A 176 -5.18 -33.99 5.35
CA ALA A 176 -5.99 -34.24 6.53
C ALA A 176 -7.47 -34.38 6.12
N HIS A 177 -8.11 -35.51 6.43
CA HIS A 177 -9.44 -35.90 5.96
C HIS A 177 -10.63 -35.08 6.50
N GLY A 178 -10.39 -33.92 7.12
CA GLY A 178 -11.46 -33.03 7.59
C GLY A 178 -11.91 -32.09 6.48
N LYS A 179 -13.16 -32.19 6.02
CA LYS A 179 -13.78 -31.13 5.21
C LYS A 179 -14.10 -29.95 6.15
N PRO A 180 -13.43 -28.79 6.03
CA PRO A 180 -13.83 -27.63 6.80
C PRO A 180 -15.29 -27.28 6.47
N THR A 181 -16.05 -26.81 7.47
CA THR A 181 -17.44 -26.38 7.31
C THR A 181 -17.59 -24.92 7.74
N GLY A 182 -18.66 -24.25 7.29
CA GLY A 182 -18.94 -22.86 7.66
C GLY A 182 -17.86 -21.87 7.21
N MET A 183 -17.55 -20.89 8.05
CA MET A 183 -16.59 -19.81 7.77
C MET A 183 -15.18 -20.33 7.44
N LEU A 184 -14.76 -21.44 8.06
CA LEU A 184 -13.46 -22.05 7.79
C LEU A 184 -13.37 -22.64 6.37
N ALA A 185 -14.47 -23.19 5.85
CA ALA A 185 -14.54 -23.68 4.47
C ALA A 185 -14.41 -22.54 3.46
N MET A 186 -15.06 -21.40 3.77
CA MET A 186 -15.03 -20.18 2.97
C MET A 186 -13.64 -19.52 2.98
N MET A 187 -12.90 -19.61 4.09
CA MET A 187 -11.55 -19.04 4.21
C MET A 187 -10.47 -19.93 3.60
N LEU A 188 -10.55 -21.26 3.73
CA LEU A 188 -9.50 -22.17 3.27
C LEU A 188 -9.58 -22.52 1.77
N GLN A 189 -10.77 -22.40 1.15
CA GLN A 189 -11.05 -22.65 -0.27
C GLN A 189 -10.11 -23.66 -0.97
N LYS A 190 -10.05 -24.91 -0.49
CA LYS A 190 -9.09 -25.90 -0.99
C LYS A 190 -9.76 -26.98 -1.87
N ASN A 191 -9.13 -27.28 -2.99
CA ASN A 191 -9.39 -28.43 -3.85
C ASN A 191 -8.62 -29.68 -3.35
N PRO A 192 -9.13 -30.89 -3.61
CA PRO A 192 -8.40 -32.11 -3.30
C PRO A 192 -7.06 -32.22 -4.05
N VAL A 193 -5.99 -32.48 -3.31
CA VAL A 193 -4.65 -32.72 -3.87
C VAL A 193 -4.31 -34.20 -3.78
N LYS A 194 -3.95 -34.80 -4.92
CA LYS A 194 -3.63 -36.23 -4.94
C LYS A 194 -2.17 -36.50 -4.51
N PRO A 195 -1.90 -37.46 -3.60
CA PRO A 195 -0.53 -37.74 -3.12
C PRO A 195 0.48 -38.08 -4.23
N GLU A 196 0.02 -38.63 -5.37
CA GLU A 196 0.87 -38.93 -6.52
C GLU A 196 1.46 -37.67 -7.20
N TRP A 197 0.90 -36.48 -6.95
CA TRP A 197 1.41 -35.22 -7.47
C TRP A 197 2.60 -34.66 -6.68
N ALA A 198 2.90 -35.25 -5.52
CA ALA A 198 4.06 -34.86 -4.72
C ALA A 198 5.37 -35.22 -5.43
N SER A 199 6.30 -34.26 -5.44
CA SER A 199 7.66 -34.39 -5.96
C SER A 199 8.66 -34.43 -4.81
N LEU A 200 9.46 -35.49 -4.73
CA LEU A 200 10.45 -35.65 -3.66
C LEU A 200 11.60 -34.64 -3.84
N LYS A 201 11.98 -33.97 -2.76
CA LYS A 201 13.04 -32.95 -2.74
C LYS A 201 14.26 -33.35 -1.93
N SER A 202 14.06 -34.01 -0.80
CA SER A 202 15.16 -34.61 -0.04
C SER A 202 14.69 -35.78 0.82
N VAL A 203 15.62 -36.67 1.16
CA VAL A 203 15.42 -37.70 2.18
C VAL A 203 16.64 -37.77 3.06
N ILE A 204 16.43 -37.64 4.36
CA ILE A 204 17.50 -37.82 5.34
C ILE A 204 17.14 -38.95 6.31
N ALA A 205 18.15 -39.46 6.99
CA ALA A 205 17.96 -40.18 8.24
C ALA A 205 18.78 -39.54 9.37
N ALA A 206 18.23 -39.51 10.58
CA ALA A 206 18.95 -39.06 11.76
C ALA A 206 18.53 -39.86 12.99
N ARG A 207 19.46 -40.05 13.92
CA ARG A 207 19.22 -40.72 15.20
C ARG A 207 18.36 -39.85 16.11
N GLU A 208 17.36 -40.47 16.72
CA GLU A 208 16.56 -39.87 17.79
C GLU A 208 17.37 -39.84 19.09
N THR A 209 17.50 -38.67 19.72
CA THR A 209 18.14 -38.51 21.04
C THR A 209 17.14 -38.42 22.18
N GLY A 210 15.86 -38.27 21.87
CA GLY A 210 14.80 -38.13 22.85
C GLY A 210 13.53 -37.56 22.24
N LYS A 211 12.66 -37.04 23.10
CA LYS A 211 11.43 -36.34 22.71
C LYS A 211 11.34 -35.01 23.44
N SER A 212 10.80 -34.00 22.77
CA SER A 212 10.48 -32.68 23.34
C SER A 212 9.15 -32.22 22.73
N ASP A 213 8.19 -31.81 23.56
CA ASP A 213 6.86 -31.37 23.11
C ASP A 213 6.19 -32.33 22.10
N ASN A 214 6.22 -33.64 22.37
CA ASN A 214 5.75 -34.71 21.47
C ASN A 214 6.46 -34.82 20.11
N GLN A 215 7.54 -34.08 19.88
CA GLN A 215 8.39 -34.22 18.70
C GLN A 215 9.58 -35.14 19.00
N ALA A 216 9.99 -35.96 18.04
CA ALA A 216 11.27 -36.65 18.10
C ALA A 216 12.42 -35.64 17.97
N VAL A 217 13.39 -35.65 18.88
CA VAL A 217 14.58 -34.79 18.78
C VAL A 217 15.65 -35.52 17.98
N LEU A 218 16.03 -34.98 16.84
CA LEU A 218 17.03 -35.55 15.93
C LEU A 218 18.41 -34.97 16.20
N ASP A 219 19.42 -35.83 16.27
CA ASP A 219 20.83 -35.45 16.40
C ASP A 219 21.39 -34.98 15.05
N PRO A 220 21.69 -33.68 14.88
CA PRO A 220 22.23 -33.16 13.62
C PRO A 220 23.57 -33.79 13.22
N LYS A 221 24.37 -34.29 14.19
CA LYS A 221 25.66 -34.93 13.93
C LYS A 221 25.52 -36.34 13.37
N SER A 222 24.33 -36.93 13.47
CA SER A 222 24.03 -38.27 12.96
C SER A 222 23.35 -38.26 11.59
N LEU A 223 23.14 -37.08 11.01
CA LEU A 223 22.41 -36.91 9.76
C LEU A 223 23.09 -37.65 8.62
N VAL A 224 22.32 -38.45 7.90
CA VAL A 224 22.70 -39.14 6.66
C VAL A 224 21.78 -38.67 5.55
N ASP A 225 22.33 -38.11 4.47
CA ASP A 225 21.58 -37.84 3.26
C ASP A 225 21.34 -39.16 2.49
N LEU A 226 20.08 -39.48 2.25
CA LEU A 226 19.62 -40.67 1.56
C LEU A 226 18.96 -40.34 0.22
N THR A 227 18.96 -39.07 -0.20
CA THR A 227 18.23 -38.60 -1.38
C THR A 227 18.62 -39.39 -2.63
N ASP A 228 19.92 -39.58 -2.87
CA ASP A 228 20.44 -40.33 -4.03
C ASP A 228 20.22 -41.85 -3.94
N LYS A 229 19.76 -42.36 -2.78
CA LYS A 229 19.42 -43.78 -2.58
C LYS A 229 17.96 -44.09 -2.86
N VAL A 230 17.17 -43.08 -3.25
CA VAL A 230 15.76 -43.24 -3.57
C VAL A 230 15.57 -43.37 -5.07
N SER A 231 14.85 -44.43 -5.49
CA SER A 231 14.47 -44.62 -6.89
C SER A 231 12.99 -44.96 -6.99
N GLY A 232 12.25 -44.25 -7.83
CA GLY A 232 10.79 -44.43 -7.98
C GLY A 232 10.00 -44.23 -6.68
N GLY A 233 10.50 -43.40 -5.76
CA GLY A 233 9.91 -43.19 -4.43
C GLY A 233 10.17 -44.31 -3.42
N LYS A 234 11.02 -45.29 -3.76
CA LYS A 234 11.40 -46.42 -2.91
C LYS A 234 12.80 -46.23 -2.35
N LEU A 235 12.96 -46.58 -1.08
CA LEU A 235 14.24 -46.58 -0.37
C LEU A 235 14.54 -48.00 0.13
N ASN A 236 15.80 -48.42 -0.02
CA ASN A 236 16.35 -49.59 0.65
C ASN A 236 17.61 -49.18 1.43
N TRP A 237 17.50 -49.07 2.75
CA TRP A 237 18.58 -48.59 3.61
C TRP A 237 18.55 -49.21 5.00
N GLN A 238 19.71 -49.65 5.48
CA GLN A 238 19.89 -50.16 6.84
C GLN A 238 20.38 -49.05 7.77
N ALA A 239 19.67 -48.84 8.88
CA ALA A 239 20.08 -47.91 9.91
C ALA A 239 21.35 -48.40 10.61
N PRO A 240 22.31 -47.51 10.94
CA PRO A 240 23.41 -47.85 11.82
C PRO A 240 22.92 -48.45 13.14
N THR A 241 23.70 -49.37 13.71
CA THR A 241 23.33 -50.03 14.98
C THR A 241 23.24 -49.04 16.13
N GLY A 242 22.25 -49.23 17.01
CA GLY A 242 22.07 -48.45 18.23
C GLY A 242 21.09 -47.26 18.10
N GLY A 243 20.22 -47.12 19.10
CA GLY A 243 19.19 -46.08 19.16
C GLY A 243 18.04 -46.28 18.15
N ASN A 244 17.09 -45.34 18.15
CA ASN A 244 16.07 -45.22 17.12
C ASN A 244 16.51 -44.19 16.07
N TRP A 245 16.10 -44.40 14.84
CA TRP A 245 16.35 -43.52 13.71
C TRP A 245 15.03 -43.03 13.11
N ARG A 246 15.03 -41.82 12.59
CA ARG A 246 13.94 -41.27 11.77
C ARG A 246 14.42 -41.10 10.36
N ILE A 247 13.65 -41.62 9.40
CA ILE A 247 13.78 -41.28 7.99
C ILE A 247 12.78 -40.16 7.73
N VAL A 248 13.24 -39.01 7.26
CA VAL A 248 12.42 -37.83 6.97
C VAL A 248 12.48 -37.56 5.48
N ALA A 249 11.32 -37.45 4.83
CA ALA A 249 11.20 -37.10 3.42
C ALA A 249 10.53 -35.72 3.27
N ALA A 250 11.17 -34.86 2.49
CA ALA A 250 10.66 -33.55 2.13
C ALA A 250 10.12 -33.57 0.70
N TRP A 251 8.91 -33.04 0.51
CA TRP A 251 8.17 -33.07 -0.73
C TRP A 251 7.73 -31.66 -1.14
N SER A 252 7.71 -31.37 -2.44
CA SER A 252 6.94 -30.26 -3.00
C SER A 252 5.61 -30.81 -3.53
N ILE A 253 4.50 -30.17 -3.19
CA ILE A 253 3.15 -30.60 -3.58
C ILE A 253 2.29 -29.39 -3.93
N PRO A 254 1.33 -29.48 -4.88
CA PRO A 254 0.33 -28.43 -5.07
C PRO A 254 -0.38 -28.03 -3.77
N THR A 255 -0.64 -26.74 -3.57
CA THR A 255 -1.34 -26.22 -2.39
C THR A 255 -2.80 -26.66 -2.34
N GLY A 256 -3.40 -26.84 -3.51
CA GLY A 256 -4.84 -27.07 -3.66
C GLY A 256 -5.67 -25.78 -3.60
N GLU A 257 -5.05 -24.62 -3.54
CA GLU A 257 -5.73 -23.33 -3.39
C GLU A 257 -6.68 -23.03 -4.56
N LYS A 258 -7.86 -22.48 -4.25
CA LYS A 258 -8.81 -21.94 -5.25
C LYS A 258 -8.70 -20.41 -5.30
N PRO A 259 -8.82 -19.80 -6.49
CA PRO A 259 -8.96 -18.36 -6.60
C PRO A 259 -10.26 -17.91 -5.92
N SER A 260 -10.16 -16.90 -5.07
CA SER A 260 -11.27 -16.28 -4.35
C SER A 260 -12.14 -15.45 -5.28
N LEU A 261 -13.46 -15.52 -5.08
CA LEU A 261 -14.46 -14.60 -5.67
C LEU A 261 -14.54 -14.58 -7.20
N ILE A 262 -13.85 -15.51 -7.88
CA ILE A 262 -13.85 -15.67 -9.33
C ILE A 262 -15.27 -15.73 -9.89
N ALA A 263 -15.54 -14.95 -10.94
CA ALA A 263 -16.82 -14.85 -11.62
C ALA A 263 -17.02 -15.97 -12.65
N SER A 264 -16.68 -17.21 -12.28
CA SER A 264 -16.85 -18.42 -13.10
C SER A 264 -17.56 -19.53 -12.34
N SER A 265 -18.36 -20.29 -13.07
CA SER A 265 -18.79 -21.61 -12.62
C SER A 265 -17.70 -22.69 -12.83
N LYS A 266 -16.68 -22.41 -13.66
CA LYS A 266 -15.57 -23.33 -13.95
C LYS A 266 -14.31 -22.87 -13.22
N THR A 267 -14.22 -23.21 -11.94
CA THR A 267 -13.07 -22.87 -11.09
C THR A 267 -12.18 -24.09 -10.88
N ASN A 268 -10.88 -23.87 -10.77
CA ASN A 268 -9.91 -24.93 -10.50
C ASN A 268 -8.88 -24.42 -9.49
N TYR A 269 -7.60 -24.34 -9.84
CA TYR A 269 -6.53 -23.98 -8.90
C TYR A 269 -5.93 -22.60 -9.20
N VAL A 270 -5.35 -22.00 -8.17
CA VAL A 270 -4.39 -20.88 -8.31
C VAL A 270 -3.14 -21.39 -9.04
N ILE A 271 -2.65 -20.62 -10.00
CA ILE A 271 -1.45 -20.98 -10.79
C ILE A 271 -0.19 -20.98 -9.93
N ASP A 272 0.84 -21.69 -10.35
CA ASP A 272 2.17 -21.53 -9.78
C ASP A 272 2.77 -20.20 -10.23
N HIS A 273 2.63 -19.18 -9.38
CA HIS A 273 3.19 -17.86 -9.63
C HIS A 273 4.72 -17.89 -9.67
N LEU A 274 5.36 -18.92 -9.11
CA LEU A 274 6.81 -19.03 -9.00
C LEU A 274 7.44 -19.90 -10.10
N ASP A 275 6.64 -20.35 -11.07
CA ASP A 275 7.09 -20.97 -12.31
C ASP A 275 6.86 -20.00 -13.48
N PRO A 276 7.92 -19.40 -14.05
CA PRO A 276 7.77 -18.40 -15.11
C PRO A 276 7.13 -18.97 -16.38
N VAL A 277 7.24 -20.29 -16.61
CA VAL A 277 6.59 -20.95 -17.76
C VAL A 277 5.08 -20.96 -17.59
N VAL A 278 4.60 -21.17 -16.36
CA VAL A 278 3.16 -21.15 -16.05
C VAL A 278 2.62 -19.72 -16.11
N VAL A 279 3.41 -18.73 -15.63
CA VAL A 279 3.05 -17.31 -15.71
C VAL A 279 2.90 -16.86 -17.18
N ASP A 280 3.88 -17.14 -18.03
CA ASP A 280 3.84 -16.78 -19.47
C ASP A 280 2.64 -17.43 -20.17
N LYS A 281 2.45 -18.74 -19.95
CA LYS A 281 1.30 -19.50 -20.46
C LYS A 281 -0.03 -18.87 -20.03
N THR A 282 -0.07 -18.30 -18.82
CA THR A 282 -1.26 -17.65 -18.30
C THR A 282 -1.58 -16.34 -18.98
N TYR A 283 -0.59 -15.48 -19.15
CA TYR A 283 -0.79 -14.22 -19.84
C TYR A 283 -1.09 -14.44 -21.33
N ASP A 284 -0.46 -15.41 -21.99
CA ASP A 284 -0.80 -15.76 -23.37
C ASP A 284 -2.27 -16.19 -23.52
N TYR A 285 -2.82 -16.93 -22.54
CA TYR A 285 -4.22 -17.32 -22.54
C TYR A 285 -5.17 -16.15 -22.27
N LEU A 286 -4.91 -15.36 -21.22
CA LEU A 286 -5.85 -14.35 -20.72
C LEU A 286 -5.76 -13.00 -21.42
N LEU A 287 -4.65 -12.73 -22.13
CA LEU A 287 -4.37 -11.44 -22.74
C LEU A 287 -4.04 -11.54 -24.23
N GLY A 288 -3.69 -12.73 -24.74
CA GLY A 288 -3.28 -12.94 -26.13
C GLY A 288 -4.41 -12.81 -27.16
N ASP A 289 -4.12 -13.23 -28.40
CA ASP A 289 -4.93 -12.97 -29.60
C ASP A 289 -6.42 -13.33 -29.47
N ARG A 290 -6.75 -14.39 -28.72
CA ARG A 290 -8.13 -14.84 -28.52
C ARG A 290 -9.06 -13.81 -27.89
N THR A 291 -8.49 -12.80 -27.23
CA THR A 291 -9.25 -11.77 -26.49
C THR A 291 -9.57 -10.55 -27.36
N GLY A 292 -8.80 -10.33 -28.44
CA GLY A 292 -8.79 -9.09 -29.21
C GLY A 292 -8.21 -7.88 -28.45
N LEU A 293 -7.60 -8.09 -27.28
CA LEU A 293 -6.90 -7.05 -26.52
C LEU A 293 -5.56 -6.60 -27.13
N PRO A 294 -4.81 -7.40 -27.94
CA PRO A 294 -3.54 -6.94 -28.51
C PRO A 294 -3.63 -5.62 -29.31
N ALA A 295 -4.81 -5.31 -29.87
CA ALA A 295 -5.05 -4.05 -30.58
C ALA A 295 -5.03 -2.79 -29.68
N TYR A 296 -5.07 -2.97 -28.36
CA TYR A 296 -5.19 -1.90 -27.36
C TYR A 296 -4.00 -1.85 -26.39
N TYR A 297 -3.02 -2.72 -26.54
CA TYR A 297 -1.79 -2.70 -25.75
C TYR A 297 -1.10 -1.34 -25.85
N GLY A 298 -0.55 -0.86 -24.75
CA GLY A 298 0.06 0.46 -24.68
C GLY A 298 -0.96 1.57 -24.47
N LYS A 299 -2.01 1.58 -25.29
CA LYS A 299 -3.05 2.61 -25.28
C LYS A 299 -4.40 2.06 -25.77
N PRO A 300 -5.46 2.07 -24.94
CA PRO A 300 -5.49 2.53 -23.56
C PRO A 300 -5.03 1.49 -22.52
N LEU A 301 -4.83 0.22 -22.89
CA LEU A 301 -4.43 -0.84 -21.96
C LEU A 301 -2.95 -0.69 -21.59
N ARG A 302 -2.70 -0.07 -20.43
CA ARG A 302 -1.35 0.26 -19.95
C ARG A 302 -0.72 -0.91 -19.19
N ALA A 303 -1.44 -1.47 -18.22
CA ALA A 303 -0.86 -2.46 -17.32
C ALA A 303 -1.79 -3.60 -16.97
N VAL A 304 -1.18 -4.74 -16.62
CA VAL A 304 -1.84 -5.80 -15.88
C VAL A 304 -1.47 -5.67 -14.42
N PHE A 305 -2.50 -5.69 -13.59
CA PHE A 305 -2.43 -5.62 -12.15
C PHE A 305 -2.50 -7.01 -11.54
N ASN A 306 -1.63 -7.29 -10.58
CA ASN A 306 -1.80 -8.40 -9.65
C ASN A 306 -2.01 -7.82 -8.23
N ASP A 307 -3.16 -8.19 -7.67
CA ASP A 307 -3.59 -7.90 -6.30
C ASP A 307 -2.61 -8.50 -5.27
N SER A 308 -2.83 -8.19 -3.99
CA SER A 308 -2.04 -8.74 -2.89
C SER A 308 -2.06 -10.28 -2.89
N TYR A 309 -1.03 -10.91 -2.32
CA TYR A 309 -0.86 -12.38 -2.41
C TYR A 309 -1.34 -13.10 -1.14
N GLU A 310 -2.49 -13.73 -1.19
CA GLU A 310 -3.03 -14.58 -0.12
C GLU A 310 -2.76 -16.06 -0.34
N PHE A 311 -1.49 -16.43 -0.56
CA PHE A 311 -1.14 -17.83 -0.84
C PHE A 311 -1.45 -18.79 0.32
N HIS A 312 -2.10 -19.92 0.02
CA HIS A 312 -2.34 -21.01 0.98
C HIS A 312 -1.15 -21.98 1.01
N THR A 313 0.03 -21.44 1.32
CA THR A 313 1.31 -22.17 1.41
C THR A 313 1.82 -22.31 2.85
N ASP A 314 2.10 -23.55 3.27
CA ASP A 314 2.74 -23.79 4.57
C ASP A 314 4.16 -23.22 4.55
N ARG A 315 4.95 -23.62 3.53
CA ARG A 315 6.28 -23.09 3.26
C ARG A 315 6.50 -23.08 1.75
N ILE A 316 6.77 -21.92 1.17
CA ILE A 316 6.89 -21.75 -0.28
C ILE A 316 8.08 -22.53 -0.84
N ILE A 317 7.89 -23.27 -1.94
CA ILE A 317 8.98 -23.95 -2.65
C ILE A 317 8.72 -24.01 -4.16
N SER A 318 9.52 -23.33 -4.97
CA SER A 318 9.42 -23.40 -6.45
C SER A 318 10.11 -24.64 -7.04
N PRO A 319 9.88 -24.95 -8.33
CA PRO A 319 10.57 -26.04 -9.03
C PRO A 319 12.11 -25.97 -8.92
N ASP A 320 12.69 -24.78 -8.99
CA ASP A 320 14.12 -24.48 -8.99
C ASP A 320 14.69 -24.05 -7.63
N PHE A 321 13.88 -24.04 -6.57
CA PHE A 321 14.21 -23.48 -5.25
C PHE A 321 15.56 -23.95 -4.69
N LEU A 322 15.89 -25.25 -4.75
CA LEU A 322 17.15 -25.78 -4.21
C LEU A 322 18.38 -25.25 -4.95
N LYS A 323 18.25 -24.96 -6.25
CA LYS A 323 19.31 -24.33 -7.04
C LYS A 323 19.48 -22.88 -6.58
N VAL A 324 18.38 -22.12 -6.53
CA VAL A 324 18.40 -20.70 -6.11
C VAL A 324 18.93 -20.56 -4.69
N PHE A 325 18.52 -21.43 -3.77
CA PHE A 325 19.03 -21.45 -2.40
C PHE A 325 20.56 -21.61 -2.37
N ARG A 326 21.10 -22.60 -3.10
CA ARG A 326 22.54 -22.85 -3.12
C ARG A 326 23.31 -21.67 -3.69
N GLU A 327 22.78 -21.04 -4.73
CA GLU A 327 23.37 -19.85 -5.36
C GLU A 327 23.36 -18.63 -4.43
N LYS A 328 22.31 -18.45 -3.62
CA LYS A 328 22.20 -17.32 -2.67
C LYS A 328 22.98 -17.51 -1.39
N ASN A 329 22.94 -18.71 -0.81
CA ASN A 329 23.44 -18.95 0.54
C ASN A 329 24.76 -19.75 0.58
N GLY A 330 25.18 -20.34 -0.55
CA GLY A 330 26.47 -21.02 -0.66
C GLY A 330 26.54 -22.44 -0.08
N TYR A 331 25.42 -23.00 0.38
CA TYR A 331 25.33 -24.38 0.89
C TYR A 331 24.02 -25.05 0.49
N ASP A 332 23.90 -26.36 0.73
CA ASP A 332 22.70 -27.13 0.42
C ASP A 332 21.71 -27.17 1.60
N ILE A 333 20.49 -26.68 1.39
CA ILE A 333 19.42 -26.73 2.39
C ILE A 333 18.67 -28.05 2.40
N ALA A 334 18.83 -28.91 1.40
CA ALA A 334 18.08 -30.17 1.27
C ALA A 334 18.07 -31.01 2.56
N PRO A 335 19.21 -31.16 3.28
CA PRO A 335 19.23 -31.89 4.56
C PRO A 335 18.44 -31.23 5.70
N TYR A 336 18.18 -29.93 5.60
CA TYR A 336 17.56 -29.10 6.63
C TYR A 336 16.12 -28.69 6.29
N LEU A 337 15.55 -29.14 5.17
CA LEU A 337 14.16 -28.80 4.77
C LEU A 337 13.14 -29.13 5.86
N GLY A 338 13.35 -30.22 6.60
CA GLY A 338 12.49 -30.56 7.74
C GLY A 338 12.62 -29.59 8.92
N ALA A 339 13.77 -28.91 9.09
CA ALA A 339 14.04 -27.98 10.18
C ALA A 339 13.38 -26.61 9.95
N VAL A 340 13.25 -26.22 8.68
CA VAL A 340 12.65 -24.94 8.26
C VAL A 340 11.17 -25.06 7.89
N PHE A 341 10.61 -26.27 7.97
CA PHE A 341 9.19 -26.49 7.74
C PHE A 341 8.38 -26.02 8.95
N GLN A 342 7.50 -25.06 8.70
CA GLN A 342 6.50 -24.61 9.65
C GLN A 342 5.16 -24.50 8.93
N LYS A 343 4.13 -25.11 9.52
CA LYS A 343 2.78 -25.11 8.94
C LYS A 343 2.21 -23.69 8.96
N GLY A 344 1.64 -23.25 7.85
CA GLY A 344 1.06 -21.92 7.65
C GLY A 344 2.04 -20.75 7.78
N TYR A 345 3.35 -20.94 7.63
CA TYR A 345 4.32 -19.84 7.78
C TYR A 345 4.21 -18.80 6.67
N ASN A 346 4.01 -19.24 5.42
CA ASN A 346 3.83 -18.36 4.27
C ASN A 346 2.35 -18.11 3.93
N HIS A 347 1.42 -18.43 4.84
CA HIS A 347 0.04 -18.01 4.73
C HIS A 347 -0.11 -16.51 4.98
N PRO A 348 -1.15 -15.85 4.43
CA PRO A 348 -1.54 -14.54 4.91
C PRO A 348 -1.89 -14.62 6.41
N THR A 349 -1.61 -13.56 7.14
CA THR A 349 -1.64 -13.52 8.62
C THR A 349 -2.93 -14.08 9.23
N TYR A 350 -4.10 -13.76 8.65
CA TYR A 350 -5.38 -14.25 9.15
C TYR A 350 -5.53 -15.78 9.03
N LEU A 351 -4.94 -16.43 8.03
CA LEU A 351 -4.90 -17.90 7.91
C LEU A 351 -3.76 -18.51 8.71
N ALA A 352 -2.59 -17.86 8.75
CA ALA A 352 -1.43 -18.31 9.52
C ALA A 352 -1.77 -18.48 11.01
N SER A 353 -2.63 -17.60 11.54
CA SER A 353 -3.09 -17.61 12.93
C SER A 353 -3.68 -18.96 13.39
N MET A 354 -4.31 -19.71 12.48
CA MET A 354 -4.92 -21.02 12.75
C MET A 354 -3.89 -22.13 13.01
N TYR A 355 -2.64 -21.91 12.59
CA TYR A 355 -1.54 -22.87 12.68
C TYR A 355 -0.49 -22.44 13.71
N LYS A 356 -0.78 -21.43 14.53
CA LYS A 356 0.16 -20.93 15.55
C LYS A 356 0.59 -22.06 16.48
N GLY A 357 1.89 -22.33 16.52
CA GLY A 357 2.47 -23.39 17.33
C GLY A 357 2.36 -24.80 16.74
N ALA A 358 1.88 -24.95 15.50
CA ALA A 358 1.94 -26.22 14.79
C ALA A 358 3.41 -26.61 14.55
N LYS A 359 3.81 -27.78 15.07
CA LYS A 359 5.18 -28.28 14.98
C LYS A 359 5.24 -29.55 14.13
N PRO A 360 6.34 -29.79 13.38
CA PRO A 360 6.56 -31.07 12.71
C PRO A 360 6.66 -32.23 13.72
N PRO A 361 6.50 -33.50 13.31
CA PRO A 361 6.61 -34.66 14.20
C PRO A 361 8.02 -34.87 14.79
N PHE A 362 9.01 -34.13 14.29
CA PHE A 362 10.38 -34.11 14.78
C PHE A 362 10.89 -32.67 14.89
N THR A 363 12.01 -32.48 15.58
CA THR A 363 12.76 -31.24 15.63
C THR A 363 14.25 -31.55 15.57
N PHE A 364 15.04 -30.67 14.97
CA PHE A 364 16.48 -30.74 15.06
C PHE A 364 16.96 -29.81 16.17
N ASN A 365 17.83 -30.29 17.05
CA ASN A 365 18.46 -29.42 18.04
C ASN A 365 19.58 -28.59 17.40
N ILE A 366 19.22 -27.69 16.49
CA ILE A 366 20.16 -26.82 15.77
C ILE A 366 20.33 -25.53 16.58
N THR A 367 21.52 -25.36 17.14
CA THR A 367 21.92 -24.10 17.76
C THR A 367 21.84 -22.97 16.73
N GLU A 368 21.19 -21.85 17.10
CA GLU A 368 20.96 -20.71 16.19
C GLU A 368 20.16 -21.06 14.91
N GLY A 369 19.27 -22.06 14.96
CA GLY A 369 18.47 -22.52 13.81
C GLY A 369 17.56 -21.47 13.15
N TRP A 370 17.27 -20.34 13.80
CA TRP A 370 16.55 -19.22 13.18
C TRP A 370 17.25 -18.67 11.93
N ARG A 371 18.57 -18.83 11.85
CA ARG A 371 19.39 -18.41 10.70
C ARG A 371 19.07 -19.23 9.44
N LEU A 372 18.71 -20.50 9.62
CA LEU A 372 18.23 -21.34 8.52
C LEU A 372 16.89 -20.84 7.95
N MET A 373 16.01 -20.33 8.81
CA MET A 373 14.76 -19.71 8.38
C MET A 373 15.05 -18.49 7.52
N HIS A 374 15.92 -17.60 8.01
CA HIS A 374 16.36 -16.40 7.29
C HIS A 374 16.95 -16.72 5.91
N ASP A 375 17.88 -17.68 5.82
CA ASP A 375 18.49 -18.08 4.54
C ASP A 375 17.46 -18.67 3.56
N TYR A 376 16.46 -19.39 4.07
CA TYR A 376 15.36 -19.91 3.26
C TYR A 376 14.47 -18.77 2.75
N ASP A 377 14.16 -17.80 3.60
CA ASP A 377 13.38 -16.62 3.20
C ASP A 377 14.13 -15.80 2.15
N LEU A 378 15.47 -15.66 2.22
CA LEU A 378 16.26 -15.05 1.15
C LEU A 378 16.04 -15.74 -0.21
N ALA A 379 15.99 -17.07 -0.23
CA ALA A 379 15.74 -17.82 -1.46
C ALA A 379 14.30 -17.67 -1.96
N VAL A 380 13.30 -17.66 -1.07
CA VAL A 380 11.89 -17.39 -1.42
C VAL A 380 11.74 -15.99 -2.02
N ASN A 381 12.34 -14.99 -1.38
CA ASN A 381 12.39 -13.61 -1.86
C ASN A 381 12.98 -13.50 -3.26
N GLU A 382 14.10 -14.20 -3.52
CA GLU A 382 14.71 -14.21 -4.84
C GLU A 382 13.78 -14.80 -5.89
N VAL A 383 13.26 -16.01 -5.64
CA VAL A 383 12.37 -16.70 -6.57
C VAL A 383 11.14 -15.84 -6.89
N PHE A 384 10.53 -15.21 -5.90
CA PHE A 384 9.38 -14.33 -6.14
C PHE A 384 9.75 -13.11 -7.00
N LYS A 385 10.88 -12.46 -6.74
CA LYS A 385 11.35 -11.34 -7.58
C LYS A 385 11.66 -11.80 -9.00
N THR A 386 12.38 -12.89 -9.20
CA THR A 386 12.88 -13.31 -10.51
C THR A 386 11.86 -14.07 -11.34
N ASN A 387 11.19 -15.05 -10.73
CA ASN A 387 10.34 -15.99 -11.45
C ASN A 387 8.92 -15.48 -11.61
N PHE A 388 8.48 -14.55 -10.75
CA PHE A 388 7.19 -13.91 -10.86
C PHE A 388 7.32 -12.46 -11.36
N ILE A 389 7.78 -11.53 -10.53
CA ILE A 389 7.75 -10.09 -10.87
C ILE A 389 8.50 -9.80 -12.17
N LYS A 390 9.75 -10.27 -12.29
CA LYS A 390 10.55 -10.04 -13.51
C LYS A 390 10.09 -10.82 -14.73
N ALA A 391 9.48 -11.99 -14.54
CA ALA A 391 8.86 -12.72 -15.65
C ALA A 391 7.65 -11.95 -16.18
N SER A 392 6.78 -11.46 -15.29
CA SER A 392 5.62 -10.63 -15.62
C SER A 392 6.02 -9.32 -16.29
N ASP A 393 6.96 -8.55 -15.70
CA ASP A 393 7.54 -7.35 -16.33
C ASP A 393 8.00 -7.68 -17.76
N GLY A 394 8.80 -8.75 -17.92
CA GLY A 394 9.37 -9.16 -19.20
C GLY A 394 8.34 -9.59 -20.24
N TRP A 395 7.23 -10.21 -19.84
CA TRP A 395 6.14 -10.54 -20.76
C TRP A 395 5.39 -9.28 -21.23
N MET A 396 5.12 -8.36 -20.30
CA MET A 396 4.37 -7.11 -20.56
C MET A 396 5.17 -6.13 -21.42
N GLN A 397 6.43 -5.86 -21.07
CA GLN A 397 7.28 -4.89 -21.77
C GLN A 397 7.48 -5.24 -23.24
N LYS A 398 7.69 -6.53 -23.55
CA LYS A 398 7.80 -7.02 -24.95
C LYS A 398 6.58 -6.71 -25.81
N ARG A 399 5.44 -6.40 -25.18
CA ARG A 399 4.16 -6.10 -25.81
C ARG A 399 3.73 -4.64 -25.65
N GLY A 400 4.63 -3.78 -25.15
CA GLY A 400 4.32 -2.38 -24.91
C GLY A 400 3.28 -2.22 -23.79
N MET A 401 3.39 -3.00 -22.72
CA MET A 401 2.59 -2.89 -21.50
C MET A 401 3.50 -2.88 -20.27
N LEU A 402 2.92 -2.64 -19.09
CA LEU A 402 3.59 -2.67 -17.80
C LEU A 402 2.96 -3.71 -16.86
N HIS A 403 3.73 -4.15 -15.86
CA HIS A 403 3.21 -4.92 -14.73
C HIS A 403 3.03 -4.00 -13.50
N ARG A 404 1.87 -4.07 -12.86
CA ARG A 404 1.62 -3.39 -11.59
C ARG A 404 1.29 -4.42 -10.53
N THR A 405 1.89 -4.34 -9.35
CA THR A 405 1.72 -5.39 -8.33
C THR A 405 1.80 -4.88 -6.91
N GLN A 406 0.93 -5.44 -6.08
CA GLN A 406 0.98 -5.38 -4.62
C GLN A 406 1.91 -6.50 -4.10
N ALA A 407 3.21 -6.25 -4.17
CA ALA A 407 4.25 -7.25 -3.95
C ALA A 407 4.47 -7.62 -2.46
N TYR A 408 3.42 -8.06 -1.77
CA TYR A 408 3.37 -8.46 -0.36
C TYR A 408 2.22 -9.47 -0.10
N GLY A 409 2.08 -9.95 1.14
CA GLY A 409 0.98 -10.86 1.55
C GLY A 409 1.45 -12.13 2.25
N PHE A 410 2.77 -12.36 2.27
CA PHE A 410 3.48 -13.37 3.05
C PHE A 410 4.81 -12.79 3.55
N PRO A 411 5.53 -13.44 4.50
CA PRO A 411 6.84 -12.96 4.97
C PRO A 411 7.81 -12.68 3.82
N ILE A 412 8.19 -11.41 3.61
CA ILE A 412 8.94 -10.97 2.43
C ILE A 412 9.77 -9.69 2.66
N ASP A 413 10.80 -9.47 1.83
CA ASP A 413 11.49 -8.20 1.64
C ASP A 413 10.67 -7.29 0.71
N VAL A 414 9.77 -6.50 1.31
CA VAL A 414 8.89 -5.56 0.61
C VAL A 414 9.68 -4.50 -0.17
N ILE A 415 10.86 -4.06 0.32
CA ILE A 415 11.69 -3.04 -0.36
C ILE A 415 12.22 -3.61 -1.67
N GLY A 416 12.81 -4.81 -1.62
CA GLY A 416 13.32 -5.50 -2.81
C GLY A 416 12.21 -5.87 -3.80
N ALA A 417 11.06 -6.32 -3.30
CA ALA A 417 9.92 -6.70 -4.14
C ALA A 417 9.30 -5.48 -4.86
N ALA A 418 9.09 -4.36 -4.15
CA ALA A 418 8.65 -3.10 -4.75
C ALA A 418 9.68 -2.54 -5.75
N GLY A 419 10.98 -2.69 -5.46
CA GLY A 419 12.06 -2.31 -6.37
C GLY A 419 12.12 -3.16 -7.65
N ALA A 420 11.63 -4.40 -7.60
CA ALA A 420 11.55 -5.26 -8.77
C ALA A 420 10.45 -4.79 -9.74
N ALA A 421 9.24 -4.49 -9.28
CA ALA A 421 8.06 -4.23 -10.11
C ALA A 421 8.20 -3.03 -11.08
N ASP A 422 7.59 -3.09 -12.26
CA ASP A 422 7.46 -1.93 -13.16
C ASP A 422 6.70 -0.76 -12.49
N ILE A 423 5.55 -1.05 -11.88
CA ILE A 423 4.79 -0.11 -11.05
C ILE A 423 4.52 -0.77 -9.69
N PRO A 424 5.25 -0.42 -8.62
CA PRO A 424 4.96 -0.91 -7.29
C PRO A 424 3.68 -0.29 -6.73
N GLU A 425 2.85 -1.12 -6.11
CA GLU A 425 1.60 -0.71 -5.46
C GLU A 425 1.61 -1.02 -3.96
N ALA A 426 1.16 -0.04 -3.16
CA ALA A 426 0.86 -0.19 -1.74
C ALA A 426 -0.66 -0.29 -1.51
N GLU A 427 -1.09 -0.36 -0.25
CA GLU A 427 -2.51 -0.48 0.11
C GLU A 427 -2.81 0.07 1.51
N GLN A 428 -4.05 0.53 1.72
CA GLN A 428 -4.50 1.02 3.03
C GLN A 428 -5.17 -0.03 3.93
N LEU A 429 -5.52 -1.20 3.38
CA LEU A 429 -6.03 -2.35 4.12
C LEU A 429 -4.89 -3.16 4.74
N PHE A 430 -3.87 -3.52 3.95
CA PHE A 430 -2.71 -4.27 4.42
C PHE A 430 -1.88 -3.48 5.43
N ALA A 431 -1.50 -4.15 6.53
CA ALA A 431 -0.87 -3.49 7.69
C ALA A 431 -1.61 -2.21 8.14
N GLU A 432 -2.92 -2.19 7.88
CA GLU A 432 -3.89 -1.18 8.30
C GLU A 432 -3.54 0.24 7.85
N GLY A 433 -2.85 0.34 6.71
CA GLY A 433 -2.42 1.60 6.09
C GLY A 433 -1.43 2.39 6.95
N SER A 434 -0.62 1.67 7.74
CA SER A 434 0.39 2.24 8.61
C SER A 434 1.55 2.89 7.85
N GLU A 435 2.09 3.98 8.39
CA GLU A 435 3.21 4.72 7.77
C GLU A 435 4.44 3.82 7.62
N GLY A 436 4.67 2.89 8.56
CA GLY A 436 5.79 1.96 8.49
C GLY A 436 5.74 1.07 7.25
N TYR A 437 4.57 0.52 6.93
CA TYR A 437 4.38 -0.28 5.73
C TYR A 437 4.45 0.56 4.45
N LEU A 438 3.75 1.70 4.39
CA LEU A 438 3.79 2.59 3.23
C LEU A 438 5.23 3.05 2.91
N LYS A 439 6.05 3.27 3.96
CA LYS A 439 7.47 3.61 3.83
C LYS A 439 8.33 2.45 3.30
N LEU A 440 7.97 1.19 3.51
CA LEU A 440 8.70 0.06 2.89
C LEU A 440 8.54 0.07 1.37
N VAL A 441 7.30 0.16 0.88
CA VAL A 441 7.01 0.17 -0.57
C VAL A 441 7.64 1.39 -1.25
N THR A 442 7.45 2.58 -0.67
CA THR A 442 7.97 3.83 -1.25
C THR A 442 9.49 3.93 -1.19
N SER A 443 10.14 3.37 -0.17
CA SER A 443 11.60 3.29 -0.14
C SER A 443 12.12 2.35 -1.21
N GLY A 444 11.48 1.19 -1.42
CA GLY A 444 11.79 0.29 -2.55
C GLY A 444 11.64 0.99 -3.90
N ALA A 445 10.58 1.75 -4.09
CA ALA A 445 10.39 2.52 -5.30
C ALA A 445 11.50 3.58 -5.51
N HIS A 446 11.82 4.39 -4.50
CA HIS A 446 12.81 5.46 -4.64
C HIS A 446 14.24 4.93 -4.81
N LEU A 447 14.62 3.89 -4.07
CA LEU A 447 15.95 3.26 -4.19
C LEU A 447 16.15 2.65 -5.56
N TYR A 448 15.10 2.16 -6.22
CA TYR A 448 15.15 1.52 -7.54
C TYR A 448 14.63 2.42 -8.67
N ASN A 449 14.56 3.74 -8.46
CA ASN A 449 14.18 4.74 -9.45
C ASN A 449 12.81 4.53 -10.11
N LYS A 450 11.83 4.04 -9.36
CA LYS A 450 10.44 3.89 -9.84
C LYS A 450 9.74 5.25 -9.79
N PRO A 451 9.32 5.82 -10.94
CA PRO A 451 8.80 7.18 -11.00
C PRO A 451 7.33 7.28 -10.55
N VAL A 452 6.58 6.18 -10.63
CA VAL A 452 5.18 6.08 -10.23
C VAL A 452 5.07 5.02 -9.15
N ILE A 453 4.41 5.38 -8.06
CA ILE A 453 4.14 4.52 -6.91
C ILE A 453 2.64 4.59 -6.65
N THR A 454 1.97 3.48 -6.88
CA THR A 454 0.53 3.42 -6.75
C THR A 454 0.10 2.99 -5.36
N GLN A 455 -1.14 3.29 -4.98
CA GLN A 455 -1.74 2.78 -3.76
C GLN A 455 -3.22 2.53 -3.94
N GLU A 456 -3.67 1.33 -3.61
CA GLU A 456 -5.07 1.04 -3.33
C GLU A 456 -5.53 1.81 -2.09
N SER A 457 -6.46 2.74 -2.32
CA SER A 457 -6.76 3.83 -1.41
C SER A 457 -8.23 3.91 -1.04
N PHE A 458 -8.49 4.48 0.13
CA PHE A 458 -9.78 4.74 0.74
C PHE A 458 -10.53 3.48 1.19
N VAL A 459 -9.79 2.40 1.51
CA VAL A 459 -10.32 1.12 2.02
C VAL A 459 -10.02 0.90 3.49
N SER A 460 -11.03 0.49 4.24
CA SER A 460 -10.92 0.05 5.63
C SER A 460 -12.05 -0.87 6.01
N ILE A 461 -11.73 -1.82 6.89
CA ILE A 461 -12.65 -2.81 7.42
C ILE A 461 -13.69 -2.13 8.33
N PHE A 462 -14.95 -2.56 8.22
CA PHE A 462 -16.11 -2.09 9.00
C PHE A 462 -16.46 -0.61 8.86
N ARG A 463 -16.04 0.03 7.76
CA ARG A 463 -16.24 1.46 7.50
C ARG A 463 -17.03 1.77 6.23
N ALA A 464 -17.88 0.85 5.76
CA ALA A 464 -18.75 1.16 4.61
C ALA A 464 -19.62 2.40 4.88
N GLU A 465 -19.80 3.20 3.83
CA GLU A 465 -20.52 4.49 3.87
C GLU A 465 -19.92 5.53 4.84
N MET A 466 -18.70 5.36 5.34
CA MET A 466 -18.01 6.36 6.18
C MET A 466 -17.01 7.24 5.40
N THR A 467 -16.87 7.04 4.09
CA THR A 467 -15.92 7.81 3.27
C THR A 467 -16.51 9.18 2.93
N THR A 468 -15.79 10.25 3.27
CA THR A 468 -16.21 11.64 3.04
C THR A 468 -15.12 12.39 2.28
N PRO A 469 -15.42 13.51 1.60
CA PRO A 469 -14.41 14.32 0.92
C PRO A 469 -13.23 14.70 1.81
N GLN A 470 -13.50 15.15 3.05
CA GLN A 470 -12.43 15.47 4.00
C GLN A 470 -11.61 14.24 4.36
N LYS A 471 -12.23 13.08 4.61
CA LYS A 471 -11.48 11.85 4.89
C LYS A 471 -10.57 11.46 3.72
N ILE A 472 -11.08 11.53 2.48
CA ILE A 472 -10.28 11.28 1.27
C ILE A 472 -9.04 12.19 1.24
N LYS A 473 -9.23 13.49 1.46
CA LYS A 473 -8.12 14.46 1.48
C LYS A 473 -7.06 14.10 2.53
N VAL A 474 -7.47 13.91 3.79
CA VAL A 474 -6.53 13.68 4.90
C VAL A 474 -5.77 12.36 4.72
N TRP A 475 -6.43 11.33 4.21
CA TRP A 475 -5.80 10.04 3.97
C TRP A 475 -4.88 10.04 2.74
N ALA A 476 -5.25 10.79 1.71
CA ALA A 476 -4.36 11.07 0.58
C ALA A 476 -3.10 11.81 1.05
N ASP A 477 -3.23 12.82 1.91
CA ASP A 477 -2.10 13.61 2.43
C ASP A 477 -1.12 12.77 3.24
N LYS A 478 -1.64 11.84 4.05
CA LYS A 478 -0.83 10.81 4.71
C LYS A 478 -0.04 9.97 3.70
N SER A 479 -0.71 9.50 2.65
CA SER A 479 -0.10 8.64 1.62
C SER A 479 0.98 9.40 0.84
N PHE A 480 0.69 10.65 0.45
CA PHE A 480 1.61 11.56 -0.21
C PHE A 480 2.84 11.86 0.63
N ALA A 481 2.67 12.10 1.94
CA ALA A 481 3.79 12.33 2.85
C ALA A 481 4.68 11.08 3.03
N CYS A 482 4.15 9.88 2.78
CA CYS A 482 4.94 8.65 2.76
C CYS A 482 5.69 8.44 1.43
N GLY A 483 5.28 9.10 0.34
CA GLY A 483 5.92 9.02 -0.97
C GLY A 483 5.05 8.45 -2.09
N ILE A 484 3.83 8.01 -1.80
CA ILE A 484 2.86 7.62 -2.84
C ILE A 484 2.60 8.81 -3.77
N ASN A 485 2.44 8.56 -5.06
CA ASN A 485 2.22 9.65 -6.03
C ASN A 485 1.19 9.33 -7.13
N GLN A 486 0.50 8.19 -7.03
CA GLN A 486 -0.71 7.88 -7.79
C GLN A 486 -1.69 7.09 -6.90
N LEU A 487 -2.86 7.64 -6.63
CA LEU A 487 -3.90 6.99 -5.82
C LEU A 487 -4.90 6.27 -6.73
N ILE A 488 -5.29 5.07 -6.32
CA ILE A 488 -6.36 4.29 -6.93
C ILE A 488 -7.45 4.14 -5.88
N TYR A 489 -8.65 4.64 -6.16
CA TYR A 489 -9.77 4.39 -5.26
C TYR A 489 -10.03 2.88 -5.22
N HIS A 490 -10.16 2.31 -4.02
CA HIS A 490 -10.57 0.91 -3.81
C HIS A 490 -11.85 0.59 -4.55
N GLY A 491 -12.72 1.59 -4.78
CA GLY A 491 -13.30 1.62 -6.11
C GLY A 491 -14.68 2.19 -6.25
N THR A 492 -15.16 2.00 -7.46
CA THR A 492 -16.45 2.38 -7.98
C THR A 492 -17.17 1.11 -8.41
N PRO A 493 -18.24 0.69 -7.73
CA PRO A 493 -19.07 -0.41 -8.22
C PRO A 493 -19.81 0.01 -9.49
N TYR A 494 -19.79 -0.86 -10.51
CA TYR A 494 -20.65 -0.73 -11.69
C TYR A 494 -22.11 -0.59 -11.27
N LYS A 495 -22.87 0.25 -12.00
CA LYS A 495 -24.29 0.47 -11.74
C LYS A 495 -25.11 -0.79 -11.99
N TYR A 496 -25.28 -1.57 -10.92
CA TYR A 496 -26.00 -2.83 -10.93
C TYR A 496 -27.16 -2.80 -9.93
N ASN A 497 -28.40 -2.93 -10.43
CA ASN A 497 -29.57 -3.05 -9.56
C ASN A 497 -30.71 -3.84 -10.22
N PRO A 498 -30.67 -5.19 -10.19
CA PRO A 498 -31.75 -6.05 -10.67
C PRO A 498 -33.00 -6.05 -9.74
N GLY A 499 -33.09 -5.13 -8.78
CA GLY A 499 -34.26 -4.93 -7.92
C GLY A 499 -34.12 -5.47 -6.49
N GLU A 500 -33.04 -6.20 -6.21
CA GLU A 500 -32.77 -6.84 -4.92
C GLU A 500 -31.92 -6.02 -3.95
N TYR A 501 -31.32 -4.93 -4.43
CA TYR A 501 -30.56 -3.96 -3.63
C TYR A 501 -31.43 -2.75 -3.26
N GLY A 502 -30.91 -1.87 -2.39
CA GLY A 502 -31.50 -0.54 -2.18
C GLY A 502 -31.48 0.30 -3.46
N LYS A 503 -31.97 1.53 -3.39
CA LYS A 503 -32.08 2.41 -4.58
C LYS A 503 -30.71 2.79 -5.16
N GLU A 504 -29.68 2.76 -4.32
CA GLU A 504 -28.28 2.97 -4.63
C GLU A 504 -27.67 1.85 -5.47
N GLY A 505 -28.29 0.66 -5.49
CA GLY A 505 -27.78 -0.50 -6.20
C GLY A 505 -26.72 -1.27 -5.43
N TRP A 506 -25.96 -2.07 -6.16
CA TRP A 506 -24.92 -2.94 -5.62
C TRP A 506 -23.72 -2.15 -5.11
N ASN A 507 -23.35 -2.41 -3.86
CA ASN A 507 -22.06 -2.05 -3.30
C ASN A 507 -21.28 -3.35 -3.09
N THR A 508 -20.20 -3.51 -3.86
CA THR A 508 -19.37 -4.73 -3.89
C THR A 508 -18.99 -5.20 -2.49
N TRP A 509 -18.53 -4.31 -1.62
CA TRP A 509 -17.95 -4.66 -0.32
C TRP A 509 -18.85 -4.36 0.88
N SER A 510 -20.13 -4.07 0.65
CA SER A 510 -21.13 -3.85 1.70
C SER A 510 -22.54 -4.16 1.19
N SER A 511 -22.83 -5.45 1.09
CA SER A 511 -24.06 -5.98 0.46
C SER A 511 -24.98 -6.68 1.45
N PRO A 512 -26.33 -6.61 1.27
CA PRO A 512 -27.27 -7.33 2.12
C PRO A 512 -27.10 -8.86 2.08
N PHE A 513 -26.46 -9.39 1.03
CA PHE A 513 -26.21 -10.83 0.87
C PHE A 513 -24.97 -11.33 1.61
N ASN A 514 -24.11 -10.43 2.06
CA ASN A 514 -22.91 -10.77 2.83
C ASN A 514 -22.70 -9.76 3.97
N ALA A 515 -23.61 -9.81 4.96
CA ALA A 515 -23.66 -8.86 6.07
C ALA A 515 -22.40 -8.82 6.96
N PHE A 516 -21.51 -9.81 6.86
CA PHE A 516 -20.24 -9.83 7.60
C PHE A 516 -19.16 -8.95 6.97
N VAL A 517 -19.20 -8.74 5.64
CA VAL A 517 -18.24 -7.92 4.91
C VAL A 517 -18.80 -6.51 4.76
N ASN A 518 -18.03 -5.52 5.21
CA ASN A 518 -18.47 -4.12 5.28
C ASN A 518 -17.25 -3.20 5.13
N PHE A 519 -16.68 -3.07 3.93
CA PHE A 519 -15.48 -2.26 3.70
C PHE A 519 -15.83 -0.93 3.05
N SER A 520 -15.00 0.10 3.29
CA SER A 520 -14.94 1.26 2.40
C SER A 520 -14.04 0.97 1.19
N THR A 521 -14.04 1.74 0.11
CA THR A 521 -15.07 2.70 -0.30
C THR A 521 -15.85 2.10 -1.48
N GLY A 522 -17.14 2.44 -1.57
CA GLY A 522 -18.01 2.07 -2.69
C GLY A 522 -18.59 3.35 -3.31
N MET A 523 -17.74 4.16 -3.96
CA MET A 523 -18.15 5.47 -4.49
C MET A 523 -18.50 5.39 -5.97
N ASN A 524 -19.77 5.65 -6.27
CA ASN A 524 -20.30 5.80 -7.63
C ASN A 524 -21.35 6.93 -7.66
N GLU A 525 -22.06 7.09 -8.78
CA GLU A 525 -23.07 8.14 -8.99
C GLU A 525 -24.21 8.16 -7.96
N SER A 526 -24.42 7.08 -7.23
CA SER A 526 -25.43 7.04 -6.16
C SER A 526 -24.97 7.75 -4.89
N ASP A 527 -23.65 7.95 -4.71
CA ASP A 527 -23.06 8.55 -3.52
C ASP A 527 -23.38 10.06 -3.42
N PRO A 528 -23.83 10.58 -2.26
CA PRO A 528 -24.15 12.00 -2.11
C PRO A 528 -22.98 12.92 -2.43
N PHE A 529 -21.74 12.44 -2.24
CA PHE A 529 -20.52 13.20 -2.50
C PHE A 529 -20.02 13.05 -3.95
N TRP A 530 -20.67 12.23 -4.79
CA TRP A 530 -20.29 12.08 -6.21
C TRP A 530 -20.30 13.42 -6.95
N LYS A 531 -21.28 14.28 -6.66
CA LYS A 531 -21.37 15.64 -7.24
C LYS A 531 -20.15 16.52 -6.93
N ASP A 532 -19.38 16.18 -5.91
CA ASP A 532 -18.20 16.91 -5.45
C ASP A 532 -16.89 16.20 -5.83
N ILE A 533 -16.95 14.97 -6.34
CA ILE A 533 -15.76 14.12 -6.53
C ILE A 533 -14.79 14.72 -7.53
N LYS A 534 -15.28 15.45 -8.53
CA LYS A 534 -14.44 16.18 -9.49
C LYS A 534 -13.53 17.20 -8.80
N THR A 535 -14.03 17.91 -7.80
CA THR A 535 -13.25 18.89 -7.02
C THR A 535 -12.21 18.19 -6.16
N VAL A 536 -12.58 17.07 -5.54
CA VAL A 536 -11.63 16.21 -4.79
C VAL A 536 -10.55 15.67 -5.73
N ASN A 537 -10.92 15.16 -6.89
CA ASN A 537 -9.98 14.63 -7.89
C ASN A 537 -9.07 15.72 -8.47
N GLN A 538 -9.54 16.96 -8.59
CA GLN A 538 -8.68 18.09 -8.99
C GLN A 538 -7.62 18.41 -7.95
N TYR A 539 -7.96 18.34 -6.65
CA TYR A 539 -6.99 18.44 -5.57
C TYR A 539 -5.94 17.32 -5.68
N LEU A 540 -6.39 16.07 -5.82
CA LEU A 540 -5.49 14.92 -5.97
C LEU A 540 -4.60 15.06 -7.22
N ALA A 541 -5.14 15.56 -8.34
CA ALA A 541 -4.38 15.77 -9.57
C ALA A 541 -3.23 16.77 -9.38
N ARG A 542 -3.45 17.88 -8.65
CA ARG A 542 -2.39 18.84 -8.34
C ARG A 542 -1.30 18.23 -7.47
N CYS A 543 -1.69 17.46 -6.45
CA CYS A 543 -0.75 16.76 -5.58
C CYS A 543 0.08 15.72 -6.36
N GLN A 544 -0.57 14.85 -7.12
CA GLN A 544 0.10 13.81 -7.90
C GLN A 544 1.01 14.40 -8.98
N TYR A 545 0.62 15.50 -9.64
CA TYR A 545 1.50 16.22 -10.56
C TYR A 545 2.76 16.76 -9.86
N ALA A 546 2.59 17.49 -8.77
CA ALA A 546 3.71 18.08 -8.04
C ALA A 546 4.66 17.01 -7.46
N LEU A 547 4.11 15.92 -6.92
CA LEU A 547 4.88 14.82 -6.33
C LEU A 547 5.48 13.87 -7.35
N ARG A 548 5.13 14.01 -8.64
CA ARG A 548 5.81 13.35 -9.77
C ARG A 548 6.83 14.26 -10.47
N SER A 549 6.84 15.56 -10.16
CA SER A 549 7.82 16.51 -10.70
C SER A 549 9.22 16.25 -10.11
N GLY A 550 10.27 16.38 -10.91
CA GLY A 550 11.65 16.12 -10.51
C GLY A 550 11.88 14.69 -10.02
N LYS A 551 12.83 14.51 -9.10
CA LYS A 551 13.13 13.24 -8.43
C LYS A 551 12.84 13.31 -6.92
N PRO A 552 12.54 12.19 -6.25
CA PRO A 552 12.45 12.19 -4.78
C PRO A 552 13.78 12.66 -4.17
N GLN A 553 13.71 13.45 -3.10
CA GLN A 553 14.86 13.94 -2.36
C GLN A 553 14.69 13.60 -0.89
N THR A 554 15.56 12.73 -0.39
CA THR A 554 15.53 12.20 0.96
C THR A 554 16.87 12.44 1.65
N ASP A 555 16.86 12.82 2.94
CA ASP A 555 18.08 13.25 3.63
C ASP A 555 18.96 12.08 4.08
N VAL A 556 18.36 11.03 4.65
CA VAL A 556 19.10 9.91 5.27
C VAL A 556 18.45 8.55 5.00
N LEU A 557 19.27 7.51 5.02
CA LEU A 557 18.81 6.11 5.00
C LEU A 557 18.75 5.54 6.41
N ILE A 558 17.73 4.74 6.69
CA ILE A 558 17.60 3.90 7.89
C ILE A 558 17.74 2.45 7.44
N TYR A 559 18.73 1.72 7.98
CA TYR A 559 18.91 0.32 7.62
C TYR A 559 17.77 -0.55 8.16
N MET A 560 17.16 -1.35 7.28
CA MET A 560 16.10 -2.32 7.55
C MET A 560 16.70 -3.73 7.43
N PRO A 561 16.96 -4.44 8.54
CA PRO A 561 17.65 -5.73 8.51
C PRO A 561 16.74 -6.93 8.23
N PHE A 562 15.43 -6.74 8.19
CA PHE A 562 14.45 -7.83 8.13
C PHE A 562 13.98 -8.07 6.69
N ASN A 563 13.91 -9.34 6.29
CA ASN A 563 13.50 -9.82 4.96
C ASN A 563 12.24 -10.70 4.99
N ASP A 564 11.58 -10.75 6.15
CA ASP A 564 10.45 -11.62 6.48
C ASP A 564 9.25 -10.78 6.98
N PHE A 565 9.09 -9.55 6.47
CA PHE A 565 8.03 -8.65 6.90
C PHE A 565 6.65 -9.28 6.65
N SER A 566 5.81 -9.31 7.67
CA SER A 566 4.37 -9.59 7.59
C SER A 566 3.59 -8.56 8.42
N GLU A 567 2.33 -8.30 8.06
CA GLU A 567 1.54 -7.19 8.61
C GLU A 567 1.37 -7.24 10.14
N ASP A 568 1.30 -8.44 10.73
CA ASP A 568 1.18 -8.60 12.18
C ASP A 568 2.43 -8.17 12.94
N GLN A 569 3.60 -8.15 12.31
CA GLN A 569 4.85 -7.82 12.99
C GLN A 569 5.05 -6.32 13.21
N LEU A 570 4.28 -5.47 12.53
CA LEU A 570 4.44 -4.02 12.64
C LEU A 570 3.98 -3.51 14.02
N ALA A 571 4.72 -2.57 14.60
CA ALA A 571 4.24 -1.77 15.71
C ALA A 571 3.81 -0.40 15.20
N LEU A 572 2.62 0.08 15.58
CA LEU A 572 2.09 1.36 15.12
C LEU A 572 2.92 2.55 15.65
N ASN A 573 3.11 3.58 14.82
CA ASN A 573 3.68 4.83 15.31
C ASN A 573 2.66 5.56 16.20
N PRO A 574 2.99 5.89 17.47
CA PRO A 574 2.07 6.57 18.39
C PRO A 574 1.60 7.96 17.92
N ASN A 575 2.30 8.60 16.98
CA ASN A 575 1.99 9.93 16.47
C ASN A 575 1.19 9.91 15.15
N GLU A 576 0.91 8.73 14.60
CA GLU A 576 0.20 8.56 13.34
C GLU A 576 -1.33 8.67 13.53
N ILE A 577 -2.02 9.16 12.50
CA ILE A 577 -3.50 9.23 12.46
C ILE A 577 -4.06 8.39 11.30
N LEU A 578 -5.39 8.20 11.27
CA LEU A 578 -6.10 7.41 10.26
C LEU A 578 -5.62 5.95 10.18
N TYR A 579 -5.11 5.40 11.29
CA TYR A 579 -4.87 3.97 11.41
C TYR A 579 -6.20 3.20 11.29
N ARG A 580 -6.24 2.13 10.49
CA ARG A 580 -7.49 1.45 10.07
C ARG A 580 -8.55 2.38 9.47
N GLY A 581 -8.11 3.52 8.92
CA GLY A 581 -9.00 4.58 8.45
C GLY A 581 -9.83 5.26 9.54
N TYR A 582 -9.53 5.07 10.84
CA TYR A 582 -10.27 5.70 11.94
C TYR A 582 -10.07 7.22 11.94
N PHE A 583 -11.16 7.96 11.70
CA PHE A 583 -11.13 9.43 11.81
C PHE A 583 -11.68 9.89 13.16
N GLU A 584 -10.77 10.32 14.04
CA GLU A 584 -11.10 10.76 15.41
C GLU A 584 -12.16 11.88 15.44
N GLY A 585 -13.11 11.76 16.38
CA GLY A 585 -14.21 12.70 16.54
C GLY A 585 -15.32 12.60 15.47
N VAL A 586 -15.07 11.91 14.37
CA VAL A 586 -16.03 11.70 13.27
C VAL A 586 -16.59 10.28 13.31
N GLU A 587 -15.73 9.29 13.40
CA GLU A 587 -16.13 7.89 13.29
C GLU A 587 -16.25 7.26 14.67
N PRO A 588 -17.10 6.22 14.82
CA PRO A 588 -17.08 5.42 16.04
C PRO A 588 -15.71 4.74 16.18
N LYS A 589 -15.12 4.79 17.39
CA LYS A 589 -13.98 3.93 17.73
C LYS A 589 -14.43 2.49 17.54
N GLU A 590 -13.55 1.66 16.98
CA GLU A 590 -13.95 0.33 16.53
C GLU A 590 -14.60 -0.51 17.63
N VAL A 591 -15.66 -1.19 17.24
CA VAL A 591 -16.31 -2.27 17.98
C VAL A 591 -16.51 -3.39 16.95
N GLY A 592 -15.51 -4.25 16.75
CA GLY A 592 -15.46 -5.21 15.64
C GLY A 592 -14.77 -6.53 15.99
N ALA A 593 -15.30 -7.64 15.43
CA ALA A 593 -15.09 -9.03 15.85
C ALA A 593 -13.77 -9.71 15.42
N PHE A 594 -13.00 -9.10 14.52
CA PHE A 594 -11.60 -9.47 14.30
C PHE A 594 -10.81 -8.78 15.39
N GLY A 595 -10.56 -9.50 16.50
CA GLY A 595 -9.93 -8.94 17.69
C GLY A 595 -8.71 -8.10 17.36
N THR A 596 -8.34 -7.19 18.25
CA THR A 596 -6.99 -6.60 18.22
C THR A 596 -6.02 -7.77 18.24
N PHE A 597 -5.38 -8.09 17.12
CA PHE A 597 -4.29 -9.05 17.12
C PHE A 597 -3.25 -8.45 18.07
N GLU A 598 -3.02 -9.08 19.22
CA GLU A 598 -1.88 -8.70 20.04
C GLU A 598 -0.66 -8.89 19.16
N ALA A 599 -0.02 -7.77 18.80
CA ALA A 599 1.14 -7.82 17.94
C ALA A 599 2.17 -8.78 18.55
N PRO A 600 2.63 -9.80 17.82
CA PRO A 600 3.57 -10.77 18.31
C PRO A 600 4.85 -10.05 18.77
N LYS A 601 5.47 -10.59 19.82
CA LYS A 601 6.77 -10.11 20.30
C LYS A 601 7.88 -10.66 19.39
N THR A 602 7.92 -10.20 18.14
CA THR A 602 9.02 -10.50 17.20
C THR A 602 10.16 -9.49 17.34
N PRO A 603 11.37 -9.81 16.84
CA PRO A 603 12.46 -8.84 16.72
C PRO A 603 12.03 -7.59 15.93
N LEU A 604 11.33 -7.76 14.80
CA LEU A 604 10.84 -6.66 13.97
C LEU A 604 9.85 -5.75 14.73
N ASN A 605 8.89 -6.34 15.46
CA ASN A 605 7.93 -5.59 16.27
C ASN A 605 8.62 -4.75 17.37
N THR A 606 9.59 -5.37 18.05
CA THR A 606 10.38 -4.72 19.10
C THR A 606 11.22 -3.59 18.52
N TRP A 607 11.80 -3.81 17.35
CA TRP A 607 12.60 -2.82 16.64
C TRP A 607 11.76 -1.59 16.25
N TYR A 608 10.56 -1.77 15.67
CA TYR A 608 9.68 -0.65 15.31
C TYR A 608 9.32 0.23 16.52
N LYS A 609 9.02 -0.37 17.68
CA LYS A 609 8.70 0.38 18.92
C LYS A 609 9.80 1.35 19.32
N GLU A 610 11.06 0.94 19.18
CA GLU A 610 12.21 1.79 19.47
C GLU A 610 12.52 2.76 18.32
N LEU A 611 12.35 2.31 17.08
CA LEU A 611 12.57 3.13 15.88
C LEU A 611 11.69 4.38 15.86
N TRP A 612 10.43 4.29 16.31
CA TRP A 612 9.51 5.43 16.24
C TRP A 612 9.97 6.66 16.98
N LYS A 613 10.80 6.52 18.02
CA LYS A 613 11.41 7.67 18.70
C LYS A 613 12.34 8.43 17.76
N THR A 614 13.19 7.70 17.03
CA THR A 614 14.10 8.25 16.03
C THR A 614 13.34 8.86 14.85
N VAL A 615 12.39 8.14 14.28
CA VAL A 615 11.57 8.63 13.15
C VAL A 615 10.81 9.90 13.54
N ASN A 616 10.15 9.92 14.70
CA ASN A 616 9.41 11.12 15.13
C ASN A 616 10.34 12.31 15.39
N ALA A 617 11.58 12.08 15.84
CA ALA A 617 12.56 13.15 15.99
C ALA A 617 13.07 13.70 14.65
N LEU A 618 13.30 12.82 13.66
CA LEU A 618 13.64 13.21 12.29
C LEU A 618 12.52 14.05 11.67
N GLU A 619 11.29 13.53 11.70
CA GLU A 619 10.10 14.22 11.20
C GLU A 619 9.88 15.56 11.89
N ALA A 620 10.08 15.63 13.20
CA ALA A 620 9.92 16.88 13.93
C ALA A 620 10.91 17.96 13.49
N ASN A 621 12.13 17.57 13.09
CA ASN A 621 13.13 18.48 12.53
C ASN A 621 12.99 18.62 10.99
N GLY A 622 11.99 17.99 10.39
CA GLY A 622 11.71 18.03 8.94
C GLY A 622 12.69 17.23 8.10
N ILE A 623 13.45 16.33 8.71
CA ILE A 623 14.46 15.49 8.10
C ILE A 623 13.73 14.29 7.48
N SER A 624 13.84 14.18 6.17
CA SER A 624 13.25 13.10 5.40
C SER A 624 14.11 11.84 5.45
N TRP A 625 13.48 10.68 5.43
CA TRP A 625 14.15 9.40 5.59
C TRP A 625 13.53 8.32 4.71
N GLU A 626 14.31 7.28 4.41
CA GLU A 626 13.90 6.07 3.69
C GLU A 626 14.51 4.84 4.35
N PHE A 627 13.85 3.70 4.23
CA PHE A 627 14.45 2.42 4.59
C PHE A 627 15.40 1.96 3.50
N VAL A 628 16.49 1.29 3.87
CA VAL A 628 17.39 0.60 2.92
C VAL A 628 17.57 -0.86 3.34
N ASN A 629 17.31 -1.78 2.42
CA ASN A 629 17.56 -3.21 2.59
C ASN A 629 19.03 -3.56 2.24
N ASP A 630 19.42 -4.81 2.50
CA ASP A 630 20.77 -5.30 2.22
C ASP A 630 21.18 -5.14 0.75
N GLU A 631 20.32 -5.55 -0.19
CA GLU A 631 20.63 -5.51 -1.62
C GLU A 631 20.96 -4.10 -2.11
N SER A 632 20.19 -3.10 -1.66
CA SER A 632 20.39 -1.70 -2.04
C SER A 632 21.61 -1.11 -1.35
N LEU A 633 21.81 -1.43 -0.06
CA LEU A 633 22.93 -0.92 0.72
C LEU A 633 24.27 -1.42 0.17
N GLN A 634 24.36 -2.70 -0.20
CA GLN A 634 25.57 -3.31 -0.76
C GLN A 634 25.97 -2.72 -2.12
N LYS A 635 25.03 -2.13 -2.86
CA LYS A 635 25.27 -1.41 -4.12
C LYS A 635 25.56 0.08 -3.92
N ALA A 636 25.44 0.60 -2.69
CA ALA A 636 25.61 2.01 -2.41
C ALA A 636 27.07 2.45 -2.62
N THR A 637 27.28 3.69 -3.05
CA THR A 637 28.62 4.28 -3.18
C THR A 637 28.72 5.55 -2.37
N PHE A 638 29.91 5.89 -1.88
CA PHE A 638 30.15 7.16 -1.20
C PHE A 638 31.27 7.93 -1.89
N ALA A 639 30.89 9.05 -2.52
CA ALA A 639 31.84 9.91 -3.22
C ALA A 639 31.42 11.37 -3.09
N ASN A 640 32.39 12.28 -3.02
CA ASN A 640 32.14 13.73 -2.93
C ASN A 640 31.17 14.12 -1.79
N GLY A 641 31.24 13.41 -0.66
CA GLY A 641 30.39 13.65 0.51
C GLY A 641 28.93 13.21 0.37
N LYS A 642 28.59 12.40 -0.64
CA LYS A 642 27.23 11.92 -0.90
C LYS A 642 27.19 10.40 -0.94
N LEU A 643 26.25 9.81 -0.20
CA LEU A 643 25.88 8.41 -0.30
C LEU A 643 24.90 8.27 -1.47
N THR A 644 25.21 7.44 -2.46
CA THR A 644 24.36 7.25 -3.63
C THR A 644 23.92 5.80 -3.73
N VAL A 645 22.62 5.58 -3.88
CA VAL A 645 22.05 4.28 -4.24
C VAL A 645 21.36 4.46 -5.59
N ASN A 646 21.83 3.75 -6.61
CA ASN A 646 21.44 3.98 -8.00
C ASN A 646 21.59 5.46 -8.40
N GLU A 647 20.49 6.22 -8.55
CA GLU A 647 20.52 7.66 -8.88
C GLU A 647 20.14 8.55 -7.69
N SER A 648 19.66 7.98 -6.58
CA SER A 648 19.19 8.69 -5.39
C SER A 648 20.36 9.01 -4.45
N GLN A 649 20.40 10.24 -3.93
CA GLN A 649 21.50 10.74 -3.11
C GLN A 649 21.05 11.09 -1.69
N TYR A 650 21.86 10.68 -0.73
CA TYR A 650 21.62 10.79 0.71
C TYR A 650 22.86 11.34 1.42
N GLN A 651 22.67 11.87 2.63
CA GLN A 651 23.76 12.43 3.45
C GLN A 651 24.49 11.37 4.27
N GLY A 652 23.82 10.26 4.61
CA GLY A 652 24.41 9.24 5.46
C GLY A 652 23.43 8.13 5.83
N LEU A 653 23.87 7.28 6.77
CA LEU A 653 23.19 6.07 7.20
C LEU A 653 22.89 6.08 8.70
N ILE A 654 21.66 5.74 9.06
CA ILE A 654 21.22 5.53 10.44
C ILE A 654 21.16 4.03 10.71
N LEU A 655 21.85 3.61 11.77
CA LEU A 655 21.85 2.26 12.32
C LEU A 655 21.15 2.30 13.68
N ALA A 656 19.85 2.00 13.71
CA ALA A 656 19.02 2.18 14.90
C ALA A 656 18.62 0.85 15.54
N ASN A 657 19.10 0.58 16.75
CA ASN A 657 18.70 -0.54 17.61
C ASN A 657 18.67 -1.91 16.90
N LEU A 658 19.67 -2.18 16.06
CA LEU A 658 19.69 -3.33 15.17
C LEU A 658 20.02 -4.63 15.93
N PRO A 659 19.25 -5.71 15.75
CA PRO A 659 19.59 -7.01 16.34
C PRO A 659 20.78 -7.68 15.64
N TYR A 660 20.95 -7.42 14.34
CA TYR A 660 22.01 -7.97 13.48
C TYR A 660 22.17 -7.10 12.23
N ILE A 661 23.19 -7.39 11.43
CA ILE A 661 23.44 -6.82 10.10
C ILE A 661 24.04 -7.91 9.21
N ASP A 662 23.61 -8.01 7.96
CA ASP A 662 24.22 -8.94 7.00
C ASP A 662 25.74 -8.75 6.91
N LEU A 663 26.51 -9.82 6.75
CA LEU A 663 27.97 -9.74 6.74
C LEU A 663 28.49 -8.96 5.53
N ALA A 664 27.90 -9.12 4.35
CA ALA A 664 28.30 -8.35 3.17
C ALA A 664 27.93 -6.87 3.36
N SER A 665 26.76 -6.58 3.92
CA SER A 665 26.37 -5.22 4.32
C SER A 665 27.33 -4.62 5.36
N ALA A 666 27.74 -5.36 6.38
CA ALA A 666 28.71 -4.91 7.39
C ALA A 666 30.09 -4.60 6.79
N LYS A 667 30.59 -5.47 5.91
CA LYS A 667 31.83 -5.24 5.14
C LYS A 667 31.73 -3.96 4.31
N HIS A 668 30.61 -3.77 3.63
CA HIS A 668 30.41 -2.62 2.78
C HIS A 668 30.27 -1.31 3.57
N VAL A 669 29.46 -1.30 4.64
CA VAL A 669 29.34 -0.15 5.55
C VAL A 669 30.69 0.18 6.20
N ASN A 670 31.49 -0.81 6.57
CA ASN A 670 32.86 -0.59 7.04
C ASN A 670 33.74 0.08 5.97
N ALA A 671 33.67 -0.38 4.72
CA ALA A 671 34.41 0.23 3.61
C ALA A 671 33.97 1.69 3.36
N LEU A 672 32.66 1.98 3.34
CA LEU A 672 32.14 3.33 3.16
C LEU A 672 32.47 4.25 4.34
N SER A 673 32.43 3.73 5.58
CA SER A 673 32.80 4.53 6.76
C SER A 673 34.27 4.94 6.76
N LYS A 674 35.17 4.08 6.28
CA LYS A 674 36.60 4.42 6.04
C LYS A 674 36.78 5.51 4.97
N GLN A 675 35.83 5.67 4.06
CA GLN A 675 35.78 6.77 3.08
C GLN A 675 35.17 8.06 3.64
N GLY A 676 34.71 8.05 4.90
CA GLY A 676 34.14 9.22 5.58
C GLY A 676 32.62 9.32 5.49
N LEU A 677 31.91 8.22 5.20
CA LEU A 677 30.45 8.19 5.26
C LEU A 677 29.96 8.65 6.66
N PRO A 678 29.05 9.63 6.75
CA PRO A 678 28.37 9.94 8.01
C PRO A 678 27.46 8.77 8.44
N ILE A 679 27.69 8.26 9.65
CA ILE A 679 26.88 7.20 10.25
C ILE A 679 26.37 7.65 11.61
N TRP A 680 25.08 7.48 11.85
CA TRP A 680 24.46 7.75 13.14
C TRP A 680 23.99 6.43 13.76
N ALA A 681 24.64 6.02 14.85
CA ALA A 681 24.32 4.80 15.56
C ALA A 681 23.42 5.12 16.78
N VAL A 682 22.14 4.78 16.66
CA VAL A 682 21.16 4.87 17.74
C VAL A 682 21.15 3.54 18.49
N GLY A 683 21.54 3.56 19.75
CA GLY A 683 21.80 2.34 20.52
C GLY A 683 23.15 1.71 20.19
N LYS A 684 23.27 0.40 20.43
CA LYS A 684 24.51 -0.36 20.17
C LYS A 684 24.60 -0.76 18.70
N LEU A 685 25.81 -0.76 18.15
CA LEU A 685 26.07 -1.33 16.83
C LEU A 685 25.90 -2.85 16.86
N PRO A 686 25.32 -3.45 15.80
CA PRO A 686 25.07 -4.89 15.74
C PRO A 686 26.38 -5.68 15.79
N GLN A 687 26.33 -6.85 16.44
CA GLN A 687 27.50 -7.72 16.66
C GLN A 687 27.35 -9.10 16.02
N LYS A 688 26.24 -9.34 15.32
CA LYS A 688 25.90 -10.62 14.69
C LYS A 688 25.42 -10.38 13.25
N GLN A 689 25.57 -11.40 12.42
CA GLN A 689 24.93 -11.48 11.09
C GLN A 689 23.75 -12.46 11.12
N PRO A 690 22.88 -12.56 10.10
CA PRO A 690 21.67 -13.39 10.14
C PRO A 690 21.76 -14.76 9.43
N SER A 691 22.75 -15.01 8.58
CA SER A 691 22.92 -16.25 7.82
C SER A 691 23.49 -17.41 8.65
N PHE A 692 23.22 -18.65 8.24
CA PHE A 692 23.59 -19.86 8.98
C PHE A 692 25.01 -20.35 8.68
N LEU A 693 25.47 -20.28 7.42
CA LEU A 693 26.78 -20.81 7.04
C LEU A 693 27.90 -20.12 7.84
N ASP A 694 28.73 -20.90 8.52
CA ASP A 694 29.86 -20.45 9.34
C ASP A 694 29.52 -19.32 10.34
N TYR A 695 28.28 -19.32 10.87
CA TYR A 695 27.73 -18.16 11.58
C TYR A 695 28.59 -17.68 12.75
N ALA A 696 29.30 -18.57 13.46
CA ALA A 696 30.11 -18.21 14.61
C ALA A 696 31.35 -17.38 14.22
N ALA A 697 32.03 -17.79 13.14
CA ALA A 697 33.17 -17.05 12.61
C ALA A 697 32.70 -15.73 11.97
N ASN A 698 31.56 -15.78 11.28
CA ASN A 698 30.97 -14.62 10.64
C ASN A 698 30.45 -13.58 11.66
N ASP A 699 29.89 -14.01 12.80
CA ASP A 699 29.52 -13.11 13.90
C ASP A 699 30.76 -12.41 14.49
N GLN A 700 31.87 -13.13 14.69
CA GLN A 700 33.13 -12.51 15.14
C GLN A 700 33.63 -11.47 14.14
N GLN A 701 33.58 -11.78 12.84
CA GLN A 701 33.95 -10.84 11.79
C GLN A 701 33.02 -9.62 11.78
N THR A 702 31.70 -9.80 11.88
CA THR A 702 30.74 -8.71 11.93
C THR A 702 30.98 -7.81 13.14
N ALA A 703 31.17 -8.39 14.33
CA ALA A 703 31.50 -7.64 15.53
C ALA A 703 32.77 -6.78 15.35
N GLN A 704 33.83 -7.36 14.77
CA GLN A 704 35.05 -6.62 14.48
C GLN A 704 34.79 -5.45 13.52
N LEU A 705 34.13 -5.70 12.39
CA LEU A 705 33.85 -4.69 11.36
C LEU A 705 33.00 -3.53 11.91
N MET A 706 31.98 -3.85 12.72
CA MET A 706 31.10 -2.83 13.29
C MET A 706 31.77 -2.06 14.43
N ASN A 707 32.68 -2.68 15.18
CA ASN A 707 33.53 -1.95 16.13
C ASN A 707 34.46 -0.97 15.42
N GLU A 708 35.06 -1.36 14.28
CA GLU A 708 35.84 -0.45 13.43
C GLU A 708 34.98 0.69 12.86
N VAL A 709 33.73 0.42 12.47
CA VAL A 709 32.76 1.47 12.04
C VAL A 709 32.54 2.48 13.18
N GLY A 710 32.33 2.00 14.40
CA GLY A 710 32.13 2.84 15.59
C GLY A 710 33.33 3.71 15.96
N GLN A 711 34.53 3.36 15.50
CA GLN A 711 35.77 4.13 15.74
C GLN A 711 36.03 5.20 14.67
N GLN A 712 35.28 5.21 13.56
CA GLN A 712 35.46 6.24 12.52
C GLN A 712 35.02 7.60 13.03
N LYS A 713 35.76 8.65 12.65
CA LYS A 713 35.48 10.04 13.09
C LYS A 713 34.12 10.56 12.61
N THR A 714 33.60 10.03 11.51
CA THR A 714 32.31 10.39 10.93
C THR A 714 31.15 9.57 11.47
N THR A 715 31.44 8.55 12.30
CA THR A 715 30.43 7.77 13.01
C THR A 715 30.12 8.42 14.36
N LYS A 716 28.85 8.71 14.62
CA LYS A 716 28.36 9.18 15.91
C LYS A 716 27.72 8.02 16.66
N THR A 717 28.42 7.49 17.66
CA THR A 717 27.92 6.45 18.56
C THR A 717 27.20 7.04 19.77
N GLY A 718 26.20 6.34 20.32
CA GLY A 718 25.41 6.86 21.44
C GLY A 718 24.54 8.04 21.04
N PHE A 719 24.15 8.10 19.77
CA PHE A 719 23.29 9.12 19.22
C PHE A 719 21.87 8.94 19.77
N ASP A 720 21.32 9.99 20.37
CA ASP A 720 19.93 10.06 20.82
C ASP A 720 19.07 10.91 19.88
N GLU A 721 17.77 11.01 20.18
CA GLU A 721 16.81 11.73 19.36
C GLU A 721 17.12 13.23 19.22
N THR A 722 17.89 13.83 20.14
CA THR A 722 18.23 15.26 20.09
C THR A 722 19.36 15.55 19.10
N ALA A 723 20.17 14.54 18.77
CA ALA A 723 21.34 14.70 17.93
C ALA A 723 21.02 14.77 16.42
N VAL A 724 19.76 14.53 16.02
CA VAL A 724 19.25 14.67 14.63
C VAL A 724 19.47 16.06 14.05
N ALA A 725 19.56 17.09 14.90
CA ALA A 725 19.83 18.47 14.52
C ALA A 725 21.16 18.67 13.76
N SER A 726 22.05 17.67 13.76
CA SER A 726 23.30 17.70 13.00
C SER A 726 23.18 17.32 11.53
N ILE A 727 22.03 16.78 11.10
CA ILE A 727 21.75 16.47 9.69
C ILE A 727 21.40 17.78 8.97
N ARG A 728 22.06 18.05 7.83
CA ARG A 728 21.89 19.33 7.13
C ARG A 728 20.62 19.31 6.30
N GLN A 729 19.99 20.47 6.12
CA GLN A 729 18.83 20.60 5.25
C GLN A 729 18.90 21.95 4.54
N SER A 730 18.56 21.95 3.26
CA SER A 730 18.41 23.16 2.45
C SER A 730 17.14 23.94 2.85
N ILE A 731 16.08 23.24 3.26
CA ILE A 731 14.83 23.81 3.76
C ILE A 731 14.53 23.19 5.13
N ARG A 732 14.86 23.90 6.21
CA ARG A 732 14.74 23.41 7.59
C ARG A 732 13.62 24.10 8.35
N PHE A 733 12.97 23.39 9.27
CA PHE A 733 12.08 24.05 10.23
C PHE A 733 12.88 24.99 11.13
N ALA A 734 12.29 26.13 11.50
CA ALA A 734 12.91 27.08 12.42
C ALA A 734 13.00 26.53 13.85
N LYS A 735 12.07 25.64 14.21
CA LYS A 735 12.00 24.87 15.47
C LYS A 735 11.37 23.51 15.19
N PRO A 736 11.65 22.47 15.99
CA PRO A 736 10.99 21.18 15.83
C PRO A 736 9.46 21.29 15.96
N VAL A 737 8.72 20.51 15.15
CA VAL A 737 7.25 20.47 15.13
C VAL A 737 6.71 19.04 15.03
N ASP A 738 5.79 18.62 15.90
CA ASP A 738 5.28 17.24 15.94
C ASP A 738 3.95 17.04 15.19
N PHE A 739 3.36 18.11 14.66
CA PHE A 739 2.08 18.11 13.97
C PHE A 739 2.18 17.78 12.47
N SER A 740 3.38 17.56 11.93
CA SER A 740 3.60 17.48 10.49
C SER A 740 4.27 16.19 10.00
N ARG A 741 4.05 15.93 8.70
CA ARG A 741 4.80 15.00 7.85
C ARG A 741 5.08 15.72 6.53
N GLN A 742 6.18 15.36 5.88
CA GLN A 742 6.70 16.10 4.73
C GLN A 742 7.54 15.22 3.80
N ILE A 743 7.56 15.58 2.52
CA ILE A 743 8.44 14.99 1.52
C ILE A 743 8.94 16.07 0.56
N THR A 744 10.12 15.86 -0.02
CA THR A 744 10.76 16.81 -0.94
C THR A 744 11.00 16.18 -2.31
N ARG A 745 10.84 16.99 -3.36
CA ARG A 745 11.23 16.69 -4.75
C ARG A 745 12.33 17.65 -5.20
N LEU A 746 13.32 17.14 -5.91
CA LEU A 746 14.45 17.89 -6.46
C LEU A 746 14.31 18.03 -7.98
N MET A 747 14.35 19.26 -8.46
CA MET A 747 14.35 19.61 -9.89
C MET A 747 15.78 19.52 -10.46
N GLN A 748 15.92 19.51 -11.78
CA GLN A 748 17.23 19.39 -12.42
C GLN A 748 18.17 20.57 -12.12
N ASP A 749 17.64 21.77 -11.95
CA ASP A 749 18.42 22.98 -11.66
C ASP A 749 18.78 23.15 -10.17
N GLY A 750 18.39 22.19 -9.32
CA GLY A 750 18.59 22.23 -7.87
C GLY A 750 17.44 22.87 -7.09
N SER A 751 16.40 23.37 -7.75
CA SER A 751 15.17 23.84 -7.11
C SER A 751 14.46 22.70 -6.39
N GLN A 752 13.72 23.02 -5.33
CA GLN A 752 13.06 22.02 -4.49
C GLN A 752 11.57 22.32 -4.31
N LEU A 753 10.76 21.26 -4.34
CA LEU A 753 9.35 21.30 -3.97
C LEU A 753 9.14 20.47 -2.71
N LYS A 754 8.71 21.10 -1.61
CA LYS A 754 8.47 20.44 -0.32
C LYS A 754 6.97 20.41 -0.01
N PHE A 755 6.37 19.22 0.02
CA PHE A 755 4.99 19.03 0.49
C PHE A 755 4.97 18.96 2.01
N ILE A 756 4.03 19.67 2.65
CA ILE A 756 3.90 19.71 4.09
C ILE A 756 2.42 19.59 4.47
N TRP A 757 2.13 18.67 5.38
CA TRP A 757 0.78 18.36 5.85
C TRP A 757 0.64 18.62 7.35
N ASN A 758 -0.45 19.26 7.76
CA ASN A 758 -0.87 19.37 9.16
C ASN A 758 -1.80 18.19 9.49
N LYS A 759 -1.36 17.29 10.37
CA LYS A 759 -2.17 16.12 10.78
C LYS A 759 -3.17 16.40 11.90
N THR A 760 -3.24 17.64 12.40
CA THR A 760 -4.09 18.02 13.55
C THR A 760 -5.37 18.72 13.12
N ASP A 761 -6.37 18.73 13.99
CA ASP A 761 -7.61 19.49 13.83
C ASP A 761 -7.49 20.97 14.26
N GLN A 762 -6.27 21.44 14.53
CA GLN A 762 -5.98 22.81 14.95
C GLN A 762 -5.27 23.57 13.84
N TRP A 763 -5.43 24.90 13.85
CA TRP A 763 -4.58 25.79 13.06
C TRP A 763 -3.13 25.66 13.55
N GLN A 764 -2.20 25.56 12.62
CA GLN A 764 -0.77 25.44 12.91
C GLN A 764 0.01 26.51 12.14
N THR A 765 1.16 26.91 12.64
CA THR A 765 2.07 27.79 11.91
C THR A 765 3.37 27.04 11.64
N ILE A 766 3.73 26.95 10.37
CA ILE A 766 5.05 26.49 9.96
C ILE A 766 5.96 27.71 9.85
N ALA A 767 7.18 27.59 10.37
CA ALA A 767 8.27 28.51 10.11
C ALA A 767 9.45 27.73 9.52
N LEU A 768 9.97 28.17 8.37
CA LEU A 768 11.08 27.54 7.65
C LEU A 768 12.22 28.52 7.42
N ASN A 769 13.45 28.00 7.43
CA ASN A 769 14.64 28.72 7.00
C ASN A 769 15.17 28.12 5.71
N LEU A 770 15.33 28.96 4.68
CA LEU A 770 15.82 28.59 3.36
C LEU A 770 17.32 28.85 3.27
N ASP A 771 18.05 27.91 2.67
CA ASP A 771 19.47 28.09 2.36
C ASP A 771 19.72 29.28 1.41
N GLY A 772 20.94 29.83 1.45
CA GLY A 772 21.39 30.92 0.60
C GLY A 772 21.22 30.65 -0.89
N MET A 773 21.30 29.38 -1.31
CA MET A 773 21.19 28.96 -2.73
C MET A 773 19.84 29.30 -3.39
N PHE A 774 18.74 29.42 -2.65
CA PHE A 774 17.43 29.68 -3.24
C PHE A 774 17.21 31.18 -3.50
N THR A 775 16.93 31.57 -4.73
CA THR A 775 16.69 32.98 -5.09
C THR A 775 15.27 33.44 -4.83
N SER A 776 14.30 32.52 -4.78
CA SER A 776 12.89 32.82 -4.56
C SER A 776 12.14 31.62 -3.96
N GLY A 777 11.03 31.89 -3.28
CA GLY A 777 10.17 30.86 -2.70
C GLY A 777 8.69 31.16 -2.96
N TYR A 778 7.89 30.11 -3.08
CA TYR A 778 6.45 30.21 -3.35
C TYR A 778 5.65 29.15 -2.60
N TRP A 779 4.58 29.58 -1.94
CA TRP A 779 3.58 28.69 -1.36
C TRP A 779 2.55 28.30 -2.41
N LEU A 780 2.31 27.00 -2.57
CA LEU A 780 1.38 26.44 -3.53
C LEU A 780 0.24 25.77 -2.78
N ASN A 781 -0.99 26.21 -3.01
CA ASN A 781 -2.17 25.65 -2.39
C ASN A 781 -2.83 24.61 -3.33
N PRO A 782 -2.76 23.31 -3.03
CA PRO A 782 -3.33 22.27 -3.89
C PRO A 782 -4.87 22.27 -3.95
N GLU A 783 -5.59 22.88 -3.00
CA GLU A 783 -7.06 22.95 -3.04
C GLU A 783 -7.55 23.82 -4.18
N ASN A 784 -6.94 24.98 -4.40
CA ASN A 784 -7.41 26.00 -5.34
C ASN A 784 -6.39 26.35 -6.44
N GLY A 785 -5.15 25.86 -6.34
CA GLY A 785 -4.08 26.15 -7.29
C GLY A 785 -3.43 27.53 -7.08
N LYS A 786 -3.80 28.30 -6.05
CA LYS A 786 -3.18 29.61 -5.78
C LYS A 786 -1.68 29.44 -5.48
N ILE A 787 -0.92 30.43 -5.94
CA ILE A 787 0.53 30.51 -5.77
C ILE A 787 0.82 31.85 -5.10
N GLU A 788 1.44 31.83 -3.93
CA GLU A 788 1.74 33.03 -3.13
C GLU A 788 3.24 33.16 -2.95
N THR A 789 3.78 34.38 -2.97
CA THR A 789 5.22 34.58 -2.72
C THR A 789 5.57 34.26 -1.27
N ALA A 790 6.63 33.49 -1.06
CA ALA A 790 7.26 33.31 0.24
C ALA A 790 8.43 34.30 0.37
N THR A 791 8.22 35.40 1.08
CA THR A 791 9.17 36.53 1.13
C THR A 791 10.30 36.29 2.12
N GLY A 792 11.55 36.43 1.66
CA GLY A 792 12.75 36.35 2.50
C GLY A 792 13.29 34.92 2.70
N LYS A 793 14.23 34.77 3.63
CA LYS A 793 14.88 33.48 3.94
C LYS A 793 14.26 32.78 5.15
N ALA A 794 13.69 33.54 6.07
CA ALA A 794 12.85 33.01 7.14
C ALA A 794 11.40 33.24 6.72
N ILE A 795 10.71 32.18 6.36
CA ILE A 795 9.35 32.23 5.84
C ILE A 795 8.40 31.52 6.79
N SER A 796 7.13 31.92 6.78
CA SER A 796 6.09 31.23 7.54
C SER A 796 4.82 31.04 6.73
N TYR A 797 4.06 30.02 7.08
CA TYR A 797 2.74 29.75 6.52
C TYR A 797 1.79 29.29 7.62
N GLU A 798 0.57 29.81 7.59
CA GLU A 798 -0.50 29.40 8.49
C GLU A 798 -1.29 28.25 7.84
N LEU A 799 -1.12 27.04 8.39
CA LEU A 799 -1.81 25.85 7.93
C LEU A 799 -3.16 25.69 8.65
N PRO A 800 -4.26 25.47 7.90
CA PRO A 800 -5.53 25.14 8.52
C PRO A 800 -5.52 23.74 9.15
N PRO A 801 -6.50 23.43 10.00
CA PRO A 801 -6.81 22.07 10.43
C PRO A 801 -6.82 21.09 9.26
N TYR A 802 -6.03 20.01 9.36
CA TYR A 802 -5.89 19.00 8.31
C TYR A 802 -5.42 19.52 6.93
N GLY A 803 -4.87 20.73 6.91
CA GLY A 803 -4.41 21.43 5.72
C GLY A 803 -3.11 20.88 5.15
N SER A 804 -2.89 21.11 3.87
CA SER A 804 -1.64 20.80 3.18
C SER A 804 -1.22 21.96 2.29
N VAL A 805 0.08 22.17 2.17
CA VAL A 805 0.69 23.20 1.32
C VAL A 805 1.96 22.63 0.70
N MET A 806 2.41 23.20 -0.42
CA MET A 806 3.76 22.94 -0.94
C MET A 806 4.58 24.23 -0.96
N LEU A 807 5.86 24.12 -0.66
CA LEU A 807 6.83 25.19 -0.90
C LEU A 807 7.65 24.86 -2.14
N TYR A 808 7.61 25.70 -3.15
CA TYR A 808 8.56 25.67 -4.26
C TYR A 808 9.66 26.71 -4.02
N ALA A 809 10.88 26.24 -3.73
CA ALA A 809 12.07 27.07 -3.55
C ALA A 809 12.96 26.96 -4.79
N SER A 810 13.06 28.05 -5.55
CA SER A 810 13.80 28.09 -6.81
C SER A 810 15.23 28.55 -6.61
N VAL A 811 16.18 27.91 -7.31
CA VAL A 811 17.60 28.28 -7.32
C VAL A 811 17.90 29.33 -8.40
N LYS A 812 17.16 29.33 -9.50
CA LYS A 812 17.49 30.14 -10.67
C LYS A 812 16.30 30.93 -11.19
N THR A 813 15.25 30.24 -11.60
CA THR A 813 14.13 30.86 -12.34
C THR A 813 12.95 31.11 -11.40
N PRO A 814 12.60 32.37 -11.11
CA PRO A 814 11.40 32.67 -10.34
C PRO A 814 10.13 32.29 -11.11
N ILE A 815 9.04 31.97 -10.40
CA ILE A 815 7.71 31.82 -11.02
C ILE A 815 7.29 33.18 -11.59
N ALA A 816 6.74 33.15 -12.81
CA ALA A 816 6.26 34.36 -13.49
C ALA A 816 5.22 35.11 -12.64
N ALA A 817 5.38 36.43 -12.50
CA ALA A 817 4.51 37.27 -11.67
C ALA A 817 3.01 37.15 -12.02
N ALA A 818 2.70 36.90 -13.30
CA ALA A 818 1.32 36.69 -13.76
C ALA A 818 0.63 35.44 -13.19
N LEU A 819 1.40 34.47 -12.66
CA LEU A 819 0.88 33.26 -12.02
C LEU A 819 0.75 33.42 -10.50
N VAL A 820 1.38 34.44 -9.92
CA VAL A 820 1.37 34.70 -8.47
C VAL A 820 0.11 35.47 -8.10
N SER A 821 -0.54 35.03 -7.04
CA SER A 821 -1.75 35.60 -6.46
C SER A 821 -1.46 36.32 -5.16
N ALA A 822 -2.35 37.24 -4.77
CA ALA A 822 -2.37 37.78 -3.41
C ALA A 822 -2.71 36.67 -2.39
N PRO A 823 -2.23 36.77 -1.14
CA PRO A 823 -2.54 35.83 -0.08
C PRO A 823 -4.04 35.54 0.04
N ASP A 824 -4.41 34.28 0.29
CA ASP A 824 -5.82 33.94 0.54
C ASP A 824 -6.26 34.52 1.89
N PRO A 825 -7.13 35.55 1.89
CA PRO A 825 -7.48 36.21 3.14
C PRO A 825 -8.43 35.39 4.02
N THR A 826 -9.00 34.30 3.48
CA THR A 826 -9.84 33.36 4.24
C THR A 826 -9.01 32.31 4.98
N LEU A 827 -7.71 32.23 4.71
CA LEU A 827 -6.82 31.24 5.31
C LEU A 827 -6.07 31.82 6.50
N THR A 828 -6.78 32.23 7.55
CA THR A 828 -6.14 32.71 8.77
C THR A 828 -6.95 32.44 10.03
N SER A 829 -6.27 32.16 11.15
CA SER A 829 -6.87 32.13 12.49
C SER A 829 -6.97 33.53 13.12
N LYS A 830 -6.32 34.54 12.54
CA LYS A 830 -6.29 35.92 13.06
C LYS A 830 -7.56 36.68 12.68
N THR A 831 -8.65 36.31 13.34
CA THR A 831 -9.99 36.85 13.10
C THR A 831 -10.59 37.49 14.35
N SER A 832 -11.46 38.48 14.19
CA SER A 832 -12.34 38.98 15.27
C SER A 832 -13.77 38.45 15.09
N GLU A 833 -14.36 37.89 16.14
CA GLU A 833 -15.78 37.51 16.10
C GLU A 833 -16.65 38.78 16.11
N LEU A 834 -17.38 39.02 15.02
CA LEU A 834 -18.28 40.17 14.90
C LEU A 834 -19.70 39.82 15.31
N LEU A 835 -20.13 38.61 14.99
CA LEU A 835 -21.45 38.09 15.30
C LEU A 835 -21.43 36.56 15.38
N LYS A 836 -22.21 36.00 16.30
CA LYS A 836 -22.52 34.57 16.37
C LYS A 836 -24.01 34.34 16.11
N LEU A 837 -24.34 33.44 15.20
CA LEU A 837 -25.73 33.12 14.83
C LEU A 837 -26.23 31.92 15.64
N SER A 838 -27.21 32.14 16.52
CA SER A 838 -27.73 31.11 17.43
C SER A 838 -29.04 30.48 16.97
N THR A 839 -29.85 31.15 16.16
CA THR A 839 -31.22 30.71 15.86
C THR A 839 -31.39 30.40 14.38
N TRP A 840 -31.89 29.20 14.08
CA TRP A 840 -31.93 28.65 12.73
C TRP A 840 -33.29 28.01 12.41
N ASN A 841 -33.70 28.09 11.14
CA ASN A 841 -34.70 27.19 10.59
C ASN A 841 -33.98 26.07 9.84
N ILE A 842 -34.31 24.83 10.17
CA ILE A 842 -33.64 23.64 9.64
C ILE A 842 -34.67 22.79 8.91
N THR A 843 -34.38 22.40 7.67
CA THR A 843 -35.20 21.49 6.88
C THR A 843 -34.37 20.30 6.43
N VAL A 844 -34.85 19.09 6.71
CA VAL A 844 -34.21 17.81 6.37
C VAL A 844 -35.29 16.85 5.88
N GLY A 845 -35.39 16.68 4.56
CA GLY A 845 -36.49 15.93 3.97
C GLY A 845 -37.86 16.48 4.40
N ASP A 846 -38.66 15.64 5.04
CA ASP A 846 -39.97 15.94 5.64
C ASP A 846 -39.92 16.59 7.03
N VAL A 847 -38.74 16.68 7.66
CA VAL A 847 -38.58 17.27 9.00
C VAL A 847 -38.24 18.76 8.88
N SER A 848 -38.95 19.60 9.64
CA SER A 848 -38.68 21.04 9.75
C SER A 848 -38.62 21.48 11.20
N LEU A 849 -37.48 22.01 11.63
CA LEU A 849 -37.28 22.63 12.95
C LEU A 849 -37.26 24.16 12.79
N LYS A 850 -38.10 24.88 13.54
CA LYS A 850 -38.16 26.35 13.52
C LYS A 850 -37.50 26.91 14.78
N ASN A 851 -36.80 28.04 14.63
CA ASN A 851 -36.11 28.71 15.74
C ASN A 851 -35.21 27.78 16.57
N SER A 852 -34.54 26.84 15.90
CA SER A 852 -33.74 25.79 16.50
C SER A 852 -32.29 26.25 16.73
N GLN A 853 -31.62 25.61 17.70
CA GLN A 853 -30.17 25.68 17.82
C GLN A 853 -29.54 24.69 16.83
N LEU A 854 -28.28 24.94 16.44
CA LEU A 854 -27.49 23.97 15.70
C LEU A 854 -27.16 22.76 16.58
N LEU A 855 -27.13 21.57 15.98
CA LEU A 855 -26.87 20.32 16.70
C LEU A 855 -26.25 19.27 15.78
N ASP A 856 -25.55 18.32 16.39
CA ASP A 856 -25.25 17.02 15.78
C ASP A 856 -26.54 16.17 15.74
N TRP A 857 -26.95 15.72 14.55
CA TRP A 857 -28.19 14.98 14.35
C TRP A 857 -28.30 13.69 15.14
N ARG A 858 -27.17 13.07 15.53
CA ARG A 858 -27.17 11.86 16.37
C ARG A 858 -27.92 12.06 17.69
N LEU A 859 -27.97 13.30 18.18
CA LEU A 859 -28.57 13.66 19.46
C LEU A 859 -30.07 13.97 19.35
N ASN A 860 -30.68 13.82 18.16
CA ASN A 860 -32.08 14.15 17.92
C ASN A 860 -32.82 12.98 17.27
N ASP A 861 -33.89 12.51 17.92
CA ASP A 861 -34.64 11.32 17.49
C ASP A 861 -35.30 11.45 16.11
N GLN A 862 -35.64 12.67 15.67
CA GLN A 862 -36.24 12.90 14.35
C GLN A 862 -35.19 12.93 13.22
N LEU A 863 -33.92 13.22 13.55
CA LEU A 863 -32.85 13.45 12.59
C LEU A 863 -31.79 12.34 12.55
N LYS A 864 -31.61 11.56 13.62
CA LYS A 864 -30.50 10.61 13.78
C LYS A 864 -30.39 9.54 12.68
N TYR A 865 -31.50 9.23 12.01
CA TYR A 865 -31.57 8.29 10.88
C TYR A 865 -31.88 8.98 9.54
N LYS A 866 -31.71 10.30 9.45
CA LYS A 866 -31.80 11.03 8.18
C LYS A 866 -30.45 11.02 7.48
N SER A 867 -30.52 11.03 6.15
CA SER A 867 -29.38 11.17 5.24
C SER A 867 -29.67 12.13 4.08
N ASP A 868 -30.83 12.78 4.11
CA ASP A 868 -31.21 13.79 3.13
C ASP A 868 -30.26 14.98 3.20
N GLU A 869 -30.10 15.65 2.06
CA GLU A 869 -29.49 16.96 2.07
C GLU A 869 -30.35 17.93 2.87
N SER A 870 -29.70 18.77 3.66
CA SER A 870 -30.36 19.64 4.63
C SER A 870 -30.13 21.10 4.31
N VAL A 871 -31.12 21.94 4.65
CA VAL A 871 -31.09 23.38 4.44
C VAL A 871 -31.28 24.09 5.77
N TYR A 872 -30.32 24.95 6.09
CA TYR A 872 -30.30 25.78 7.29
C TYR A 872 -30.45 27.23 6.86
N THR A 873 -31.41 27.96 7.42
CA THR A 873 -31.59 29.40 7.15
C THR A 873 -31.57 30.21 8.44
N ALA A 874 -30.90 31.36 8.39
CA ALA A 874 -30.88 32.34 9.46
C ALA A 874 -30.83 33.75 8.87
N THR A 875 -31.34 34.71 9.64
CA THR A 875 -31.19 36.14 9.33
C THR A 875 -30.26 36.78 10.36
N PHE A 876 -29.53 37.80 9.93
CA PHE A 876 -28.65 38.55 10.80
C PHE A 876 -28.50 40.00 10.35
N ASN A 877 -28.22 40.90 11.28
CA ASN A 877 -28.10 42.33 10.98
C ASN A 877 -26.63 42.77 10.95
N VAL A 878 -26.24 43.49 9.90
CA VAL A 878 -24.93 44.14 9.77
C VAL A 878 -25.15 45.65 9.79
N LYS A 879 -24.67 46.34 10.84
CA LYS A 879 -24.88 47.80 10.99
C LYS A 879 -24.31 48.59 9.82
N THR A 880 -23.05 48.35 9.51
CA THR A 880 -22.30 48.95 8.40
C THR A 880 -21.35 47.90 7.84
N VAL A 881 -21.10 47.95 6.53
CA VAL A 881 -20.07 47.12 5.88
C VAL A 881 -18.84 48.00 5.71
N ASP A 882 -17.84 47.79 6.56
CA ASP A 882 -16.61 48.56 6.55
C ASP A 882 -15.69 48.09 5.40
N PRO A 883 -15.31 48.96 4.44
CA PRO A 883 -14.42 48.59 3.36
C PRO A 883 -13.00 48.20 3.82
N ALA A 884 -12.60 48.52 5.05
CA ALA A 884 -11.32 48.10 5.64
C ALA A 884 -11.37 46.69 6.25
N ILE A 885 -12.56 46.12 6.39
CA ILE A 885 -12.78 44.78 6.94
C ILE A 885 -13.14 43.83 5.81
N GLN A 886 -12.57 42.64 5.86
CA GLN A 886 -13.04 41.50 5.11
C GLN A 886 -13.89 40.62 6.02
N TYR A 887 -15.07 40.25 5.54
CA TYR A 887 -16.05 39.50 6.29
C TYR A 887 -16.04 38.04 5.84
N VAL A 888 -15.85 37.14 6.80
CA VAL A 888 -15.82 35.68 6.58
C VAL A 888 -16.95 35.04 7.35
N VAL A 889 -17.69 34.13 6.72
CA VAL A 889 -18.59 33.23 7.45
C VAL A 889 -17.78 31.99 7.84
N ASP A 890 -17.74 31.70 9.13
CA ASP A 890 -17.18 30.46 9.69
C ASP A 890 -18.33 29.57 10.13
N LEU A 891 -18.49 28.42 9.49
CA LEU A 891 -19.56 27.47 9.81
C LEU A 891 -19.25 26.59 11.03
N GLY A 892 -18.03 26.63 11.56
CA GLY A 892 -17.59 25.75 12.63
C GLY A 892 -17.61 24.29 12.18
N LYS A 893 -18.25 23.42 12.97
CA LYS A 893 -18.34 21.98 12.69
C LYS A 893 -19.45 21.67 11.68
N VAL A 894 -19.06 21.10 10.54
CA VAL A 894 -19.95 20.67 9.44
C VAL A 894 -19.73 19.18 9.18
N PHE A 895 -20.81 18.43 9.03
CA PHE A 895 -20.80 17.01 8.66
C PHE A 895 -21.67 16.79 7.42
N PHE A 896 -21.15 16.81 6.18
CA PHE A 896 -19.71 16.79 5.82
C PHE A 896 -19.29 17.76 4.70
N THR A 897 -20.22 18.31 3.92
CA THR A 897 -19.90 19.42 3.00
C THR A 897 -20.97 20.49 3.13
N ALA A 898 -20.61 21.74 2.89
CA ALA A 898 -21.54 22.87 3.00
C ALA A 898 -21.46 23.79 1.77
N ASN A 899 -22.61 24.06 1.17
CA ASN A 899 -22.78 25.11 0.17
C ASN A 899 -23.45 26.32 0.81
N VAL A 900 -22.90 27.51 0.60
CA VAL A 900 -23.31 28.75 1.26
C VAL A 900 -23.89 29.73 0.25
N THR A 901 -25.02 30.32 0.63
CA THR A 901 -25.71 31.38 -0.10
C THR A 901 -25.99 32.53 0.85
N VAL A 902 -25.67 33.76 0.46
CA VAL A 902 -25.97 34.98 1.21
C VAL A 902 -26.82 35.89 0.33
N ASN A 903 -27.95 36.37 0.85
CA ASN A 903 -28.86 37.27 0.11
C ASN A 903 -29.24 36.76 -1.30
N ASN A 904 -29.55 35.45 -1.40
CA ASN A 904 -29.87 34.73 -2.65
C ASN A 904 -28.72 34.65 -3.68
N GLN A 905 -27.50 34.99 -3.29
CA GLN A 905 -26.31 34.85 -4.13
C GLN A 905 -25.42 33.71 -3.60
N SER A 906 -25.03 32.80 -4.48
CA SER A 906 -24.15 31.69 -4.10
C SER A 906 -22.75 32.22 -3.79
N VAL A 907 -22.26 31.92 -2.60
CA VAL A 907 -20.91 32.27 -2.14
C VAL A 907 -19.93 31.19 -2.57
N GLY A 908 -20.32 29.92 -2.41
CA GLY A 908 -19.52 28.77 -2.80
C GLY A 908 -19.71 27.57 -1.87
N LYS A 909 -18.96 26.51 -2.16
CA LYS A 909 -19.02 25.24 -1.43
C LYS A 909 -17.69 24.90 -0.78
N ARG A 910 -17.74 24.42 0.46
CA ARG A 910 -16.59 23.87 1.20
C ARG A 910 -16.76 22.37 1.43
N LEU A 911 -15.70 21.64 1.07
CA LEU A 911 -15.62 20.18 1.17
C LEU A 911 -14.71 19.73 2.31
N PHE A 912 -13.84 20.65 2.77
CA PHE A 912 -12.78 20.38 3.74
C PHE A 912 -12.77 21.49 4.78
N ALA A 913 -12.36 21.16 6.01
CA ALA A 913 -11.99 22.15 6.99
C ALA A 913 -10.86 23.06 6.46
N PRO A 914 -10.85 24.36 6.81
CA PRO A 914 -11.86 25.05 7.61
C PRO A 914 -13.08 25.38 6.73
N TYR A 915 -14.28 25.35 7.33
CA TYR A 915 -15.53 25.69 6.64
C TYR A 915 -15.76 27.20 6.66
N GLN A 916 -14.78 27.93 6.12
CA GLN A 916 -14.76 29.39 6.05
C GLN A 916 -14.91 29.85 4.60
N LEU A 917 -15.72 30.89 4.37
CA LEU A 917 -15.88 31.52 3.07
C LEU A 917 -15.94 33.06 3.19
N ASP A 918 -15.32 33.76 2.24
CA ASP A 918 -15.43 35.22 2.12
C ASP A 918 -16.85 35.62 1.68
N VAL A 919 -17.53 36.38 2.52
CA VAL A 919 -18.88 36.89 2.27
C VAL A 919 -18.92 38.40 2.03
N THR A 920 -17.77 39.08 1.99
CA THR A 920 -17.65 40.55 1.96
C THR A 920 -18.51 41.20 0.88
N LYS A 921 -18.47 40.67 -0.34
CA LYS A 921 -19.20 41.23 -1.50
C LYS A 921 -20.70 40.93 -1.49
N PHE A 922 -21.15 40.06 -0.59
CA PHE A 922 -22.52 39.57 -0.52
C PHE A 922 -23.31 40.22 0.63
N LEU A 923 -22.63 40.88 1.56
CA LEU A 923 -23.26 41.57 2.70
C LEU A 923 -23.80 42.95 2.30
N LYS A 924 -24.89 43.35 2.97
CA LYS A 924 -25.47 44.70 2.89
C LYS A 924 -25.74 45.26 4.30
N PRO A 925 -25.79 46.59 4.47
CA PRO A 925 -26.29 47.18 5.70
C PRO A 925 -27.73 46.73 6.01
N GLY A 926 -28.03 46.51 7.28
CA GLY A 926 -29.32 45.99 7.74
C GLY A 926 -29.39 44.46 7.73
N GLU A 927 -30.57 43.92 7.47
CA GLU A 927 -30.82 42.47 7.51
C GLU A 927 -30.22 41.73 6.31
N ASN A 928 -29.53 40.63 6.59
CA ASN A 928 -28.94 39.71 5.64
C ASN A 928 -29.50 38.30 5.88
N ASN A 929 -29.68 37.55 4.80
CA ASN A 929 -30.13 36.15 4.84
C ASN A 929 -28.95 35.22 4.55
N LEU A 930 -28.73 34.23 5.42
CA LEU A 930 -27.76 33.15 5.22
C LEU A 930 -28.50 31.83 5.04
N THR A 931 -28.18 31.14 3.96
CA THR A 931 -28.61 29.76 3.71
C THR A 931 -27.39 28.86 3.62
N VAL A 932 -27.37 27.78 4.40
CA VAL A 932 -26.33 26.75 4.37
C VAL A 932 -26.97 25.42 4.01
N GLN A 933 -26.56 24.85 2.89
CA GLN A 933 -27.00 23.53 2.44
C GLN A 933 -25.92 22.50 2.78
N VAL A 934 -26.26 21.49 3.57
CA VAL A 934 -25.30 20.48 4.05
C VAL A 934 -25.61 19.10 3.47
N THR A 935 -24.61 18.52 2.81
CA THR A 935 -24.64 17.12 2.32
C THR A 935 -24.00 16.20 3.39
N THR A 936 -24.67 15.09 3.70
CA THR A 936 -24.26 14.11 4.73
C THR A 936 -24.02 12.73 4.12
N SER A 937 -23.51 11.78 4.92
CA SER A 937 -23.39 10.37 4.50
C SER A 937 -24.75 9.65 4.53
N ARG A 938 -24.91 8.63 3.67
CA ARG A 938 -26.07 7.73 3.64
C ARG A 938 -26.13 6.73 4.80
N ARG A 939 -25.03 6.56 5.54
CA ARG A 939 -24.88 5.51 6.56
C ARG A 939 -26.01 5.52 7.60
N ASN A 940 -26.32 6.68 8.15
CA ASN A 940 -27.35 6.80 9.20
C ASN A 940 -28.74 6.42 8.65
N GLY A 941 -29.08 6.84 7.43
CA GLY A 941 -30.28 6.43 6.74
C GLY A 941 -30.35 4.93 6.48
N PHE A 942 -29.25 4.31 6.06
CA PHE A 942 -29.18 2.85 5.84
C PHE A 942 -29.37 2.06 7.13
N ILE A 943 -28.76 2.51 8.24
CA ILE A 943 -29.01 1.93 9.58
C ILE A 943 -30.49 2.10 9.95
N GLY A 944 -31.07 3.27 9.69
CA GLY A 944 -32.51 3.52 9.92
C GLY A 944 -33.43 2.57 9.14
N GLU A 945 -33.10 2.27 7.89
CA GLU A 945 -33.85 1.30 7.08
C GLU A 945 -33.69 -0.13 7.61
N ALA A 946 -32.49 -0.52 8.03
CA ALA A 946 -32.24 -1.82 8.64
C ALA A 946 -33.03 -2.01 9.95
N VAL A 947 -33.12 -0.96 10.78
CA VAL A 947 -33.93 -0.94 12.02
C VAL A 947 -35.42 -1.15 11.72
N LYS A 948 -35.93 -0.64 10.59
CA LYS A 948 -37.31 -0.88 10.13
C LYS A 948 -37.54 -2.28 9.56
N GLY A 949 -36.51 -3.12 9.51
CA GLY A 949 -36.60 -4.48 8.96
C GLY A 949 -36.47 -4.56 7.44
N ASN A 950 -35.94 -3.52 6.78
CA ASN A 950 -35.72 -3.55 5.33
C ASN A 950 -34.50 -4.45 4.98
N ASN A 951 -34.77 -5.63 4.43
CA ASN A 951 -33.74 -6.62 4.12
C ASN A 951 -32.71 -6.16 3.07
N LYS A 952 -33.01 -5.11 2.30
CA LYS A 952 -32.06 -4.50 1.34
C LYS A 952 -30.87 -3.80 2.02
N TYR A 953 -30.99 -3.57 3.33
CA TYR A 953 -29.97 -2.95 4.18
C TYR A 953 -29.54 -3.87 5.34
N ALA A 954 -29.73 -5.18 5.20
CA ALA A 954 -29.48 -6.16 6.27
C ALA A 954 -28.06 -6.10 6.87
N GLN A 955 -27.06 -5.70 6.08
CA GLN A 955 -25.66 -5.50 6.50
C GLN A 955 -25.46 -4.35 7.50
N PHE A 956 -26.45 -3.48 7.69
CA PHE A 956 -26.44 -2.40 8.69
C PHE A 956 -27.26 -2.72 9.95
N LYS A 957 -27.86 -3.91 10.04
CA LYS A 957 -28.61 -4.35 11.22
C LYS A 957 -27.70 -4.45 12.45
N GLY A 958 -28.15 -3.95 13.61
CA GLY A 958 -27.37 -4.00 14.86
C GLY A 958 -26.23 -2.96 14.93
N LYS A 959 -26.26 -1.92 14.08
CA LYS A 959 -25.23 -0.87 14.00
C LYS A 959 -25.69 0.49 14.55
N GLU A 960 -26.78 0.52 15.31
CA GLU A 960 -27.43 1.73 15.87
C GLU A 960 -26.49 2.55 16.77
N ASN A 961 -25.52 1.90 17.43
CA ASN A 961 -24.51 2.57 18.26
C ASN A 961 -23.31 3.11 17.46
N THR A 962 -23.34 3.02 16.12
CA THR A 962 -22.25 3.40 15.21
C THR A 962 -22.64 4.51 14.23
N LEU A 963 -23.65 5.31 14.59
CA LEU A 963 -24.07 6.46 13.80
C LEU A 963 -22.94 7.48 13.65
N LEU A 964 -22.84 8.06 12.46
CA LEU A 964 -21.94 9.17 12.18
C LEU A 964 -22.56 10.49 12.60
N PRO A 965 -21.76 11.49 13.02
CA PRO A 965 -22.24 12.85 13.13
C PRO A 965 -22.76 13.32 11.76
N ALA A 966 -23.80 14.15 11.78
CA ALA A 966 -24.43 14.67 10.57
C ALA A 966 -24.99 16.07 10.81
N GLY A 967 -25.03 16.87 9.73
CA GLY A 967 -25.59 18.22 9.73
C GLY A 967 -24.58 19.33 10.08
N LEU A 968 -25.12 20.53 10.28
CA LEU A 968 -24.41 21.72 10.75
C LEU A 968 -24.48 21.79 12.29
N ALA A 969 -23.36 21.49 12.95
CA ALA A 969 -23.25 21.55 14.41
C ALA A 969 -22.72 22.90 14.92
N GLY A 970 -22.06 23.68 14.06
CA GLY A 970 -21.62 25.03 14.39
C GLY A 970 -20.44 25.08 15.37
N PRO A 971 -20.27 26.20 16.10
CA PRO A 971 -21.06 27.43 15.97
C PRO A 971 -20.83 28.13 14.62
N VAL A 972 -21.85 28.82 14.12
CA VAL A 972 -21.72 29.68 12.92
C VAL A 972 -21.47 31.13 13.34
N ARG A 973 -20.44 31.73 12.76
CA ARG A 973 -19.97 33.08 13.09
C ARG A 973 -19.75 33.91 11.84
N ILE A 974 -19.94 35.22 11.96
CA ILE A 974 -19.39 36.21 11.05
C ILE A 974 -18.13 36.78 11.69
N LEU A 975 -17.01 36.62 10.99
CA LEU A 975 -15.69 37.01 11.43
C LEU A 975 -15.20 38.21 10.61
N GLY A 976 -14.43 39.09 11.26
CA GLY A 976 -13.72 40.20 10.63
C GLY A 976 -12.24 39.87 10.49
N VAL A 977 -11.70 40.10 9.30
CA VAL A 977 -10.26 40.06 9.00
C VAL A 977 -9.84 41.47 8.60
N SER A 978 -8.88 42.06 9.30
CA SER A 978 -8.39 43.40 8.95
C SER A 978 -7.60 43.34 7.65
N ARG A 979 -7.92 44.23 6.69
CA ARG A 979 -7.14 44.33 5.44
C ARG A 979 -5.73 44.85 5.66
N ASN A 980 -5.47 45.54 6.79
CA ASN A 980 -4.15 46.10 7.12
C ASN A 980 -3.21 45.13 7.83
N SER A 981 -3.68 43.97 8.29
CA SER A 981 -2.85 42.94 8.95
C SER A 981 -2.20 41.95 7.98
N GLN A 982 -2.38 42.14 6.66
CA GLN A 982 -1.87 41.28 5.59
C GLN A 982 -0.74 41.94 4.76
N GLN A 983 -0.21 43.09 5.21
CA GLN A 983 1.01 43.71 4.67
C GLN A 983 2.24 43.36 5.49
#